data_AF-A0A970HRY1-F1
#
_entry.id   AF-A0A970HRY1-F1
#
_cell.length_a   1.000
_cell.length_b   1.000
_cell.length_c   1.000
_cell.angle_alpha   90.00
_cell.angle_beta   90.00
_cell.angle_gamma   90.00
#
_symmetry.space_group_name_H-M   'P 1'
#
loop_
_entity.id
_entity.type
_entity.pdbx_description
1 polymer ?
#
loop_
_entity_poly.entity_id
_entity_poly.type
_entity_poly.pdbx_seq_one_letter_code
_entity_poly.pdbx_strand_id
1 'polypeptide(L)'
;MLSMRRLAIILVMIFSCTAALYAGQVDSLITNGDFSVLNDQGFPESWHASRFSGTAAIAVDVTVYRSAGRSVRLDGDGNSRIAASTARLNITGNATYRFSVWYRTPGSAQGAVSRADHVIARLQAWSVDEKGQLIKVLWDDRRTRTSSTTAFEVAGGENLHLKPSSDPGEGEWRCLEAEFQLPEHAAVLQVNLFNWFGPDTVWYDDVSLVRLETEIDWEEGFTVKGFVSPDSLLATLKPEHPRLLASLDDFERIKNNLFSERLIINWYSELQSLANSILRQNTSTYELPDGVRLLSVSRRVLERVETLAMMYRLTGKREYVDRTWDELVAAADFPDWNPNHFLDTAEMTRAFALAYDWLYDVWTDEERDFIRAAMVEKGLRPALAGFRGTAPWRNQWARRTNNWNFVCNSGITMGALAIAEDEPELAKELIREALFSVNFAIDRFAPDGAWDEGLGYWNYSIRYLIPFIASLQSALGTDFGLTATPGLAETGYFPIYLVGPNGSFNFADSGSGTVRTPELFWLDNTYDVPAFSWWQRQHTSPGSAAARCLLWYRPSAGAEFEPTPDRLPLDRYFRETEVVTFRSAWEDGKAAFAGMKAGINAAHHNDMDVGTFVFDALGVRWIEALGADDYNLPGYFDYNRGRWNYYRKRPEGRNTIVLNPGEGPGQDLLTDSPARFVFHRFTDAEAVAIADLTPAYASQAAKVHRGIALFDRRRQLLIQDEITTLKPSEFWSFMHTSAAIEISEDGRVATLTSGNRRMKATILSPPEATWISMPAEPLPGSPNPPGQAVNAGVRKLAVHLQDVTDLRLVVQLTPLEKGVYAPFSPEVIPLDEWSETDKDLWGSLLRVTVEWPTMSRDGKVFGQVPVIFVCDEREHADLQAFTVLFNDEVIYQGQAVPEQLILDTDEIDDGVYDLEIRFHLQDGSTVRETIEVTVENFWYLSDEQLPPLFPEGSGWFGTGDRSETKEASFGWTYAPEDEALFGDTSRRMREENTSEYLIWEAPWLRSFSIRLYAPTDRLEGVLQLSHSADGSAWEDLPYTVTTQDFSVDHDMYSLLVTGETDSGAQAGLFRLTLKPSDLPPAQVQLGQVHLVGRKSALMSD
;
A
#
# COMPACT_ATOMS: atom_id res chain seq x y z
N MET A 1 42.41 -34.24 16.61
CA MET A 1 41.97 -34.70 17.96
C MET A 1 40.80 -33.92 18.57
N LEU A 2 40.24 -32.88 17.93
CA LEU A 2 39.05 -32.17 18.42
C LEU A 2 37.71 -32.62 17.79
N SER A 3 37.68 -33.38 16.69
CA SER A 3 36.41 -33.82 16.08
C SER A 3 35.84 -35.13 16.64
N MET A 4 36.63 -35.94 17.36
CA MET A 4 36.13 -37.19 17.97
C MET A 4 35.49 -37.01 19.36
N ARG A 5 35.62 -35.85 20.02
CA ARG A 5 34.93 -35.59 21.30
C ARG A 5 33.51 -35.03 21.15
N ARG A 6 33.13 -34.50 19.97
CA ARG A 6 31.76 -34.05 19.70
C ARG A 6 30.82 -35.19 19.27
N LEU A 7 31.34 -36.25 18.63
CA LEU A 7 30.53 -37.43 18.31
C LEU A 7 30.19 -38.29 19.54
N ALA A 8 31.05 -38.30 20.57
CA ALA A 8 30.82 -39.06 21.80
C ALA A 8 29.78 -38.43 22.73
N ILE A 9 29.55 -37.12 22.66
CA ILE A 9 28.50 -36.44 23.44
C ILE A 9 27.13 -36.55 22.75
N ILE A 10 27.10 -36.64 21.42
CA ILE A 10 25.86 -36.86 20.66
C ILE A 10 25.41 -38.32 20.76
N LEU A 11 26.34 -39.30 20.84
CA LEU A 11 25.96 -40.71 21.06
C LEU A 11 25.52 -41.04 22.50
N VAL A 12 25.90 -40.24 23.50
CA VAL A 12 25.47 -40.42 24.90
C VAL A 12 24.12 -39.72 25.19
N MET A 13 23.70 -38.76 24.36
CA MET A 13 22.33 -38.20 24.41
C MET A 13 21.31 -39.01 23.59
N ILE A 14 21.75 -39.85 22.64
CA ILE A 14 20.85 -40.70 21.84
C ILE A 14 20.54 -42.04 22.55
N PHE A 15 21.25 -42.40 23.62
CA PHE A 15 21.05 -43.66 24.36
C PHE A 15 20.54 -43.50 25.81
N SER A 16 20.11 -42.31 26.22
CA SER A 16 19.50 -42.07 27.55
C SER A 16 17.98 -41.86 27.54
N CYS A 17 17.32 -41.95 26.37
CA CYS A 17 15.85 -41.92 26.27
C CYS A 17 15.16 -43.30 26.19
N THR A 18 15.89 -44.41 26.33
CA THR A 18 15.31 -45.77 26.23
C THR A 18 15.59 -46.69 27.42
N ALA A 19 16.01 -46.14 28.57
CA ALA A 19 16.27 -46.92 29.79
C ALA A 19 15.70 -46.30 31.09
N ALA A 20 14.60 -45.55 30.99
CA ALA A 20 13.77 -45.18 32.15
C ALA A 20 12.31 -45.66 32.03
N LEU A 21 12.02 -46.56 31.07
CA LEU A 21 10.85 -47.44 31.15
C LEU A 21 11.29 -48.69 31.91
N TYR A 22 10.66 -48.94 33.06
CA TYR A 22 10.93 -49.97 34.07
C TYR A 22 11.85 -49.59 35.24
N ALA A 23 11.42 -48.62 36.06
CA ALA A 23 11.55 -48.71 37.52
C ALA A 23 10.62 -47.68 38.21
N GLY A 24 9.48 -48.16 38.72
CA GLY A 24 8.51 -47.37 39.51
C GLY A 24 7.14 -47.32 38.85
N GLN A 25 6.34 -48.37 39.02
CA GLN A 25 4.92 -48.36 38.68
C GLN A 25 4.23 -47.42 39.67
N VAL A 26 4.14 -46.13 39.32
CA VAL A 26 3.27 -45.19 40.03
C VAL A 26 1.87 -45.46 39.49
N ASP A 27 1.02 -46.09 40.31
CA ASP A 27 -0.34 -46.43 39.91
C ASP A 27 -1.08 -45.15 39.50
N SER A 28 -1.74 -45.21 38.33
CA SER A 28 -2.58 -44.10 37.89
C SER A 28 -3.75 -43.92 38.87
N LEU A 29 -4.09 -42.66 39.16
CA LEU A 29 -5.32 -42.33 39.89
C LEU A 29 -6.58 -42.69 39.12
N ILE A 30 -6.48 -42.94 37.80
CA ILE A 30 -7.57 -43.46 36.97
C ILE A 30 -7.42 -44.97 36.89
N THR A 31 -8.33 -45.71 37.55
CA THR A 31 -8.22 -47.16 37.75
C THR A 31 -8.68 -48.03 36.57
N ASN A 32 -9.46 -47.48 35.63
CA ASN A 32 -9.98 -48.18 34.43
C ASN A 32 -9.77 -47.31 33.18
N GLY A 33 -8.52 -46.85 32.97
CA GLY A 33 -8.14 -45.96 31.87
C GLY A 33 -7.92 -46.65 30.52
N ASP A 34 -7.77 -47.98 30.51
CA ASP A 34 -7.68 -48.84 29.32
C ASP A 34 -9.06 -49.37 28.87
N PHE A 35 -10.11 -48.97 29.58
CA PHE A 35 -11.51 -49.31 29.32
C PHE A 35 -11.80 -50.82 29.28
N SER A 36 -10.96 -51.63 29.90
CA SER A 36 -11.04 -53.10 29.85
C SER A 36 -12.14 -53.68 30.74
N VAL A 37 -12.59 -52.97 31.78
CA VAL A 37 -13.65 -53.43 32.68
C VAL A 37 -14.95 -52.69 32.39
N LEU A 38 -16.03 -53.43 32.09
CA LEU A 38 -17.35 -52.86 31.77
C LEU A 38 -18.34 -53.07 32.92
N ASN A 39 -19.23 -52.10 33.12
CA ASN A 39 -20.38 -52.22 34.01
C ASN A 39 -21.53 -53.02 33.37
N ASP A 40 -22.60 -53.26 34.13
CA ASP A 40 -23.79 -54.01 33.68
C ASP A 40 -24.50 -53.38 32.46
N GLN A 41 -24.20 -52.12 32.12
CA GLN A 41 -24.74 -51.41 30.95
C GLN A 41 -23.81 -51.47 29.73
N GLY A 42 -22.68 -52.19 29.82
CA GLY A 42 -21.73 -52.35 28.73
C GLY A 42 -20.84 -51.13 28.46
N PHE A 43 -20.73 -50.20 29.42
CA PHE A 43 -19.83 -49.04 29.36
C PHE A 43 -18.72 -49.17 30.42
N PRO A 44 -17.54 -48.52 30.29
CA PRO A 44 -16.45 -48.74 31.23
C PRO A 44 -16.83 -48.41 32.68
N GLU A 45 -16.47 -49.30 33.61
CA GLU A 45 -16.68 -49.10 35.05
C GLU A 45 -15.96 -47.82 35.51
N SER A 46 -16.59 -47.05 36.40
CA SER A 46 -16.11 -45.72 36.86
C SER A 46 -16.05 -44.62 35.79
N TRP A 47 -16.64 -44.85 34.62
CA TRP A 47 -16.86 -43.84 33.58
C TRP A 47 -18.36 -43.63 33.30
N HIS A 48 -18.70 -42.43 32.84
CA HIS A 48 -20.06 -42.04 32.50
C HIS A 48 -20.11 -41.40 31.12
N ALA A 49 -21.02 -41.88 30.27
CA ALA A 49 -21.33 -41.28 28.99
C ALA A 49 -22.25 -40.06 29.20
N SER A 50 -21.79 -38.87 28.79
CA SER A 50 -22.53 -37.61 28.89
C SER A 50 -22.87 -37.07 27.52
N ARG A 51 -24.14 -36.71 27.33
CA ARG A 51 -24.64 -36.07 26.12
C ARG A 51 -25.15 -34.69 26.46
N PHE A 52 -24.47 -33.66 25.95
CA PHE A 52 -24.81 -32.27 26.22
C PHE A 52 -25.70 -31.67 25.13
N SER A 53 -25.55 -32.12 23.88
CA SER A 53 -26.39 -31.75 22.73
C SER A 53 -26.28 -32.80 21.63
N GLY A 54 -27.25 -32.84 20.71
CA GLY A 54 -27.29 -33.74 19.55
C GLY A 54 -27.57 -35.20 19.87
N THR A 55 -27.47 -36.09 18.88
CA THR A 55 -27.89 -37.51 18.96
C THR A 55 -26.79 -38.54 18.67
N ALA A 56 -25.55 -38.14 18.38
CA ALA A 56 -24.45 -39.04 18.00
C ALA A 56 -24.08 -40.08 19.08
N ALA A 57 -23.78 -41.33 18.73
CA ALA A 57 -23.63 -42.40 19.72
C ALA A 57 -22.32 -42.30 20.54
N ILE A 58 -22.38 -42.83 21.77
CA ILE A 58 -21.23 -43.06 22.66
C ILE A 58 -21.21 -44.57 22.94
N ALA A 59 -20.11 -45.26 22.63
CA ALA A 59 -20.02 -46.71 22.76
C ALA A 59 -18.60 -47.18 23.12
N VAL A 60 -18.47 -48.45 23.48
CA VAL A 60 -17.18 -49.13 23.56
C VAL A 60 -16.91 -49.83 22.23
N ASP A 61 -15.70 -49.67 21.70
CA ASP A 61 -15.25 -50.31 20.47
C ASP A 61 -14.23 -51.41 20.78
N VAL A 62 -14.41 -52.58 20.17
CA VAL A 62 -13.53 -53.75 20.30
C VAL A 62 -12.75 -54.04 19.02
N THR A 63 -12.91 -53.20 18.00
CA THR A 63 -12.27 -53.32 16.67
C THR A 63 -11.21 -52.24 16.47
N VAL A 64 -11.40 -51.07 17.06
CA VAL A 64 -10.46 -49.95 17.06
C VAL A 64 -10.07 -49.68 18.50
N TYR A 65 -8.90 -50.15 18.90
CA TYR A 65 -8.31 -49.92 20.22
C TYR A 65 -6.79 -49.82 20.11
N ARG A 66 -6.14 -49.27 21.14
CA ARG A 66 -4.69 -49.16 21.26
C ARG A 66 -4.15 -50.28 22.13
N SER A 67 -4.75 -50.49 23.30
CA SER A 67 -4.34 -51.51 24.26
C SER A 67 -5.55 -52.21 24.88
N ALA A 68 -5.32 -53.27 25.65
CA ALA A 68 -6.32 -54.02 26.43
C ALA A 68 -7.62 -54.51 25.72
N GLY A 69 -7.71 -54.42 24.38
CA GLY A 69 -8.81 -54.96 23.58
C GLY A 69 -10.06 -54.08 23.47
N ARG A 70 -10.05 -52.85 24.01
CA ARG A 70 -11.21 -51.94 24.03
C ARG A 70 -10.79 -50.48 23.93
N SER A 71 -11.67 -49.64 23.41
CA SER A 71 -11.54 -48.19 23.50
C SER A 71 -12.92 -47.55 23.66
N VAL A 72 -12.96 -46.28 24.08
CA VAL A 72 -14.21 -45.50 24.03
C VAL A 72 -14.32 -44.83 22.67
N ARG A 73 -15.48 -44.95 22.03
CA ARG A 73 -15.81 -44.37 20.73
C ARG A 73 -16.91 -43.31 20.87
N LEU A 74 -16.62 -42.11 20.40
CA LEU A 74 -17.52 -40.96 20.38
C LEU A 74 -17.82 -40.58 18.92
N ASP A 75 -19.00 -40.93 18.41
CA ASP A 75 -19.37 -40.67 17.02
C ASP A 75 -19.53 -39.17 16.75
N GLY A 76 -19.12 -38.73 15.56
CA GLY A 76 -19.31 -37.36 15.09
C GLY A 76 -20.51 -37.23 14.16
N ASP A 77 -21.25 -36.13 14.28
CA ASP A 77 -22.33 -35.73 13.36
C ASP A 77 -22.30 -34.22 13.04
N GLY A 78 -21.24 -33.53 13.46
CA GLY A 78 -21.03 -32.09 13.31
C GLY A 78 -21.90 -31.20 14.23
N ASN A 79 -22.83 -31.78 15.00
CA ASN A 79 -23.82 -31.03 15.78
C ASN A 79 -23.93 -31.50 17.25
N SER A 80 -23.37 -32.67 17.56
CA SER A 80 -23.40 -33.29 18.87
C SER A 80 -22.21 -32.88 19.72
N ARG A 81 -22.48 -32.61 21.00
CA ARG A 81 -21.44 -32.47 22.03
C ARG A 81 -21.59 -33.61 23.01
N ILE A 82 -20.71 -34.60 22.90
CA ILE A 82 -20.72 -35.83 23.69
C ILE A 82 -19.38 -36.03 24.39
N ALA A 83 -19.41 -36.69 25.55
CA ALA A 83 -18.21 -36.98 26.32
C ALA A 83 -18.27 -38.32 27.05
N ALA A 84 -17.09 -38.89 27.31
CA ALA A 84 -16.89 -39.87 28.35
C ALA A 84 -16.15 -39.21 29.53
N SER A 85 -16.75 -39.26 30.71
CA SER A 85 -16.23 -38.59 31.90
C SER A 85 -15.87 -39.60 32.98
N THR A 86 -14.75 -39.38 33.67
CA THR A 86 -14.38 -40.19 34.84
C THR A 86 -15.34 -39.92 36.00
N ALA A 87 -15.42 -40.84 36.96
CA ALA A 87 -15.79 -40.50 38.31
C ALA A 87 -14.86 -39.41 38.88
N ARG A 88 -15.32 -38.69 39.90
CA ARG A 88 -14.52 -37.66 40.58
C ARG A 88 -13.35 -38.30 41.31
N LEU A 89 -12.16 -37.76 41.08
CA LEU A 89 -10.88 -38.25 41.62
C LEU A 89 -10.46 -37.36 42.79
N ASN A 90 -10.01 -37.96 43.88
CA ASN A 90 -9.41 -37.21 44.99
C ASN A 90 -7.98 -36.83 44.64
N ILE A 91 -7.63 -35.56 44.87
CA ILE A 91 -6.32 -34.97 44.55
C ILE A 91 -5.82 -34.12 45.72
N THR A 92 -4.53 -33.83 45.72
CA THR A 92 -3.90 -32.87 46.63
C THR A 92 -3.59 -31.57 45.89
N GLY A 93 -4.09 -30.44 46.39
CA GLY A 93 -3.77 -29.10 45.88
C GLY A 93 -2.29 -28.75 46.07
N ASN A 94 -1.78 -27.85 45.25
CA ASN A 94 -0.37 -27.50 45.12
C ASN A 94 0.58 -28.65 44.71
N ALA A 95 0.07 -29.86 44.47
CA ALA A 95 0.86 -30.96 43.94
C ALA A 95 0.85 -30.96 42.40
N THR A 96 1.91 -31.53 41.82
CA THR A 96 2.09 -31.67 40.38
C THR A 96 1.59 -33.02 39.88
N TYR A 97 0.94 -33.02 38.72
CA TYR A 97 0.40 -34.20 38.07
C TYR A 97 0.81 -34.23 36.60
N ARG A 98 0.93 -35.44 36.06
CA ARG A 98 1.01 -35.71 34.63
C ARG A 98 -0.28 -36.39 34.19
N PHE A 99 -0.92 -35.83 33.18
CA PHE A 99 -2.07 -36.42 32.51
C PHE A 99 -1.67 -36.83 31.09
N SER A 100 -2.13 -38.00 30.66
CA SER A 100 -2.00 -38.45 29.28
C SER A 100 -3.24 -39.20 28.82
N VAL A 101 -3.60 -39.07 27.55
CA VAL A 101 -4.64 -39.89 26.92
C VAL A 101 -4.30 -40.11 25.45
N TRP A 102 -4.53 -41.33 24.97
CA TRP A 102 -4.40 -41.63 23.55
C TRP A 102 -5.74 -41.42 22.83
N TYR A 103 -5.67 -40.85 21.64
CA TYR A 103 -6.83 -40.66 20.78
C TYR A 103 -6.52 -41.08 19.34
N ARG A 104 -7.58 -41.37 18.59
CA ARG A 104 -7.52 -41.69 17.16
C ARG A 104 -8.74 -41.09 16.47
N THR A 105 -8.55 -40.61 15.24
CA THR A 105 -9.61 -40.18 14.33
C THR A 105 -9.55 -40.99 13.03
N PRO A 106 -10.63 -41.09 12.23
CA PRO A 106 -10.59 -41.70 10.90
C PRO A 106 -9.56 -40.98 10.01
N GLY A 107 -8.87 -41.72 9.12
CA GLY A 107 -8.05 -41.11 8.06
C GLY A 107 -8.94 -40.39 7.04
N SER A 108 -8.53 -39.22 6.56
CA SER A 108 -9.39 -38.33 5.78
C SER A 108 -9.52 -38.72 4.31
N ALA A 109 -10.75 -38.68 3.80
CA ALA A 109 -10.98 -38.18 2.45
C ALA A 109 -10.65 -36.67 2.40
N GLN A 110 -10.02 -36.22 1.32
CA GLN A 110 -9.55 -34.86 1.09
C GLN A 110 -10.63 -33.78 1.39
N GLY A 111 -10.28 -32.78 2.21
CA GLY A 111 -10.88 -31.44 2.10
C GLY A 111 -12.01 -31.00 3.04
N ALA A 112 -12.06 -31.36 4.34
CA ALA A 112 -13.01 -30.71 5.24
C ALA A 112 -12.60 -30.69 6.73
N VAL A 113 -12.65 -29.49 7.32
CA VAL A 113 -12.67 -29.09 8.75
C VAL A 113 -11.53 -29.64 9.62
N SER A 114 -10.80 -28.73 10.30
CA SER A 114 -9.80 -29.08 11.31
C SER A 114 -10.40 -29.99 12.38
N ARG A 115 -9.81 -31.17 12.58
CA ARG A 115 -10.19 -32.13 13.62
C ARG A 115 -9.59 -31.78 14.98
N ALA A 116 -8.55 -30.94 15.01
CA ALA A 116 -7.87 -30.56 16.24
C ALA A 116 -8.81 -29.90 17.26
N ASP A 117 -9.76 -29.07 16.81
CA ASP A 117 -10.67 -28.37 17.73
C ASP A 117 -11.81 -29.22 18.28
N HIS A 118 -11.99 -30.44 17.75
CA HIS A 118 -13.07 -31.34 18.15
C HIS A 118 -12.64 -32.40 19.15
N VAL A 119 -11.35 -32.75 19.17
CA VAL A 119 -10.76 -33.70 20.12
C VAL A 119 -10.33 -32.93 21.37
N ILE A 120 -11.12 -33.00 22.44
CA ILE A 120 -10.83 -32.25 23.68
C ILE A 120 -10.76 -33.19 24.89
N ALA A 121 -9.63 -33.18 25.60
CA ALA A 121 -9.54 -33.70 26.96
C ALA A 121 -9.64 -32.53 27.95
N ARG A 122 -10.74 -32.45 28.69
CA ARG A 122 -10.98 -31.39 29.68
C ARG A 122 -10.76 -31.88 31.10
N LEU A 123 -9.91 -31.17 31.83
CA LEU A 123 -9.67 -31.35 33.25
C LEU A 123 -10.36 -30.23 34.04
N GLN A 124 -11.10 -30.62 35.07
CA GLN A 124 -11.82 -29.71 35.96
C GLN A 124 -11.44 -30.02 37.40
N ALA A 125 -11.10 -28.98 38.16
CA ALA A 125 -10.71 -29.10 39.56
C ALA A 125 -11.70 -28.32 40.44
N TRP A 126 -11.94 -28.83 41.65
CA TRP A 126 -12.81 -28.21 42.65
C TRP A 126 -12.14 -28.19 44.03
N SER A 127 -12.42 -27.14 44.80
CA SER A 127 -12.29 -27.12 46.25
C SER A 127 -13.59 -27.62 46.90
N VAL A 128 -13.50 -28.01 48.17
CA VAL A 128 -14.65 -28.41 48.99
C VAL A 128 -14.84 -27.34 50.05
N ASP A 129 -16.02 -26.71 50.10
CA ASP A 129 -16.33 -25.73 51.14
C ASP A 129 -16.69 -26.40 52.48
N GLU A 130 -16.89 -25.58 53.53
CA GLU A 130 -17.24 -26.06 54.88
C GLU A 130 -18.55 -26.86 54.96
N LYS A 131 -19.42 -26.77 53.96
CA LYS A 131 -20.69 -27.50 53.85
C LYS A 131 -20.59 -28.73 52.96
N GLY A 132 -19.41 -29.03 52.41
CA GLY A 132 -19.19 -30.15 51.49
C GLY A 132 -19.59 -29.87 50.04
N GLN A 133 -19.84 -28.62 49.67
CA GLN A 133 -20.18 -28.22 48.30
C GLN A 133 -18.90 -28.03 47.47
N LEU A 134 -18.93 -28.50 46.22
CA LEU A 134 -17.82 -28.33 45.28
C LEU A 134 -17.86 -26.95 44.62
N ILE A 135 -16.76 -26.21 44.74
CA ILE A 135 -16.55 -24.91 44.09
C ILE A 135 -15.40 -25.08 43.11
N LYS A 136 -15.59 -24.66 41.85
CA LYS A 136 -14.52 -24.78 40.84
C LYS A 136 -13.35 -23.88 41.22
N VAL A 137 -12.14 -24.35 40.97
CA VAL A 137 -10.92 -23.54 41.13
C VAL A 137 -10.47 -22.96 39.80
N LEU A 138 -9.84 -21.78 39.84
CA LEU A 138 -9.20 -21.18 38.69
C LEU A 138 -7.85 -21.87 38.43
N TRP A 139 -7.57 -22.21 37.18
CA TRP A 139 -6.31 -22.80 36.77
C TRP A 139 -5.25 -21.71 36.52
N ASP A 140 -4.00 -22.02 36.86
CA ASP A 140 -2.84 -21.20 36.50
C ASP A 140 -2.14 -21.84 35.29
N ASP A 141 -2.22 -21.18 34.14
CA ASP A 141 -1.62 -21.69 32.90
C ASP A 141 -0.09 -21.70 32.92
N ARG A 142 0.56 -20.86 33.74
CA ARG A 142 2.02 -20.86 33.94
C ARG A 142 2.49 -22.14 34.61
N ARG A 143 1.59 -22.81 35.31
CA ARG A 143 1.81 -24.09 35.97
C ARG A 143 1.33 -25.26 35.14
N THR A 144 1.31 -25.13 33.81
CA THR A 144 0.96 -26.18 32.87
C THR A 144 1.95 -26.20 31.71
N ARG A 145 2.51 -27.38 31.40
CA ARG A 145 3.32 -27.60 30.20
C ARG A 145 2.83 -28.83 29.46
N THR A 146 3.03 -28.84 28.14
CA THR A 146 2.52 -29.87 27.24
C THR A 146 3.62 -30.34 26.29
N SER A 147 3.42 -31.50 25.66
CA SER A 147 4.28 -31.95 24.57
C SER A 147 4.05 -31.11 23.30
N SER A 148 5.00 -31.09 22.36
CA SER A 148 4.88 -30.32 21.10
C SER A 148 3.67 -30.71 20.23
N THR A 149 3.06 -31.87 20.49
CA THR A 149 1.86 -32.37 19.79
C THR A 149 0.55 -32.04 20.50
N THR A 150 0.60 -31.42 21.68
CA THR A 150 -0.55 -31.09 22.51
C THR A 150 -0.58 -29.57 22.71
N ALA A 151 -1.67 -28.92 22.32
CA ALA A 151 -1.97 -27.55 22.72
C ALA A 151 -2.88 -27.56 23.96
N PHE A 152 -2.85 -26.48 24.73
CA PHE A 152 -3.77 -26.30 25.84
C PHE A 152 -4.35 -24.89 25.91
N GLU A 153 -5.51 -24.77 26.56
CA GLU A 153 -6.12 -23.50 26.94
C GLU A 153 -6.78 -23.62 28.31
N VAL A 154 -6.86 -22.52 29.05
CA VAL A 154 -7.66 -22.42 30.28
C VAL A 154 -8.99 -21.75 29.97
N ALA A 155 -9.96 -22.55 29.52
CA ALA A 155 -11.25 -22.06 29.05
C ALA A 155 -12.11 -21.51 30.21
N GLY A 156 -12.39 -20.20 30.14
CA GLY A 156 -13.18 -19.49 31.15
C GLY A 156 -12.53 -19.43 32.54
N GLY A 157 -11.21 -19.63 32.62
CA GLY A 157 -10.48 -19.65 33.90
C GLY A 157 -10.55 -20.96 34.67
N GLU A 158 -11.56 -21.80 34.44
CA GLU A 158 -11.90 -22.94 35.33
C GLU A 158 -11.65 -24.33 34.72
N ASN A 159 -11.33 -24.42 33.44
CA ASN A 159 -11.21 -25.69 32.73
C ASN A 159 -9.91 -25.73 31.94
N LEU A 160 -9.03 -26.68 32.26
CA LEU A 160 -7.85 -26.96 31.42
C LEU A 160 -8.28 -27.86 30.27
N HIS A 161 -8.29 -27.34 29.05
CA HIS A 161 -8.54 -28.10 27.83
C HIS A 161 -7.22 -28.47 27.19
N LEU A 162 -7.06 -29.76 26.87
CA LEU A 162 -5.98 -30.26 26.04
C LEU A 162 -6.56 -30.68 24.70
N LYS A 163 -5.90 -30.27 23.62
CA LYS A 163 -6.27 -30.58 22.24
C LYS A 163 -5.03 -30.82 21.39
N PRO A 164 -5.14 -31.47 20.22
CA PRO A 164 -4.03 -31.56 19.28
C PRO A 164 -3.50 -30.18 18.88
N SER A 165 -2.17 -30.01 18.78
CA SER A 165 -1.55 -28.73 18.35
C SER A 165 -1.65 -28.46 16.84
N SER A 166 -1.96 -29.49 16.07
CA SER A 166 -2.19 -29.46 14.62
C SER A 166 -3.16 -30.59 14.26
N ASP A 167 -3.65 -30.60 13.03
CA ASP A 167 -4.58 -31.63 12.61
C ASP A 167 -3.99 -33.05 12.77
N PRO A 168 -4.76 -33.99 13.36
CA PRO A 168 -4.37 -35.37 13.43
C PRO A 168 -4.26 -35.97 12.02
N GLY A 169 -3.02 -36.31 11.61
CA GLY A 169 -2.73 -37.07 10.40
C GLY A 169 -3.32 -38.49 10.44
N GLU A 170 -3.40 -39.11 9.26
CA GLU A 170 -4.30 -40.24 8.97
C GLU A 170 -4.21 -41.42 9.95
N GLY A 171 -5.35 -41.76 10.59
CA GLY A 171 -5.62 -43.09 11.11
C GLY A 171 -4.71 -43.65 12.20
N GLU A 172 -3.77 -42.88 12.74
CA GLU A 172 -2.84 -43.28 13.79
C GLU A 172 -3.32 -42.88 15.19
N TRP A 173 -2.89 -43.63 16.21
CA TRP A 173 -3.07 -43.26 17.61
C TRP A 173 -2.06 -42.18 18.00
N ARG A 174 -2.53 -41.08 18.59
CA ARG A 174 -1.69 -39.97 19.10
C ARG A 174 -1.99 -39.70 20.57
N CYS A 175 -1.04 -39.12 21.28
CA CYS A 175 -1.16 -38.85 22.72
C CYS A 175 -1.35 -37.35 22.97
N LEU A 176 -2.37 -37.01 23.75
CA LEU A 176 -2.46 -35.72 24.44
C LEU A 176 -1.78 -35.88 25.80
N GLU A 177 -0.85 -34.98 26.12
CA GLU A 177 -0.09 -35.04 27.37
C GLU A 177 0.13 -33.65 27.96
N ALA A 178 -0.08 -33.53 29.27
CA ALA A 178 0.19 -32.33 30.03
C ALA A 178 0.75 -32.65 31.42
N GLU A 179 1.70 -31.85 31.87
CA GLU A 179 2.08 -31.76 33.27
C GLU A 179 1.54 -30.45 33.83
N PHE A 180 0.93 -30.49 35.00
CA PHE A 180 0.39 -29.30 35.64
C PHE A 180 0.45 -29.37 37.16
N GLN A 181 0.59 -28.22 37.81
CA GLN A 181 0.43 -28.10 39.26
C GLN A 181 -0.93 -27.53 39.58
N LEU A 182 -1.64 -28.21 40.48
CA LEU A 182 -2.99 -27.82 40.86
C LEU A 182 -2.97 -26.60 41.79
N PRO A 183 -4.00 -25.75 41.74
CA PRO A 183 -4.19 -24.67 42.71
C PRO A 183 -4.18 -25.19 44.15
N GLU A 184 -3.76 -24.36 45.10
CA GLU A 184 -3.58 -24.75 46.52
C GLU A 184 -4.82 -25.39 47.13
N HIS A 185 -6.01 -24.87 46.80
CA HIS A 185 -7.28 -25.34 47.38
C HIS A 185 -7.96 -26.46 46.59
N ALA A 186 -7.34 -27.00 45.54
CA ALA A 186 -7.92 -28.08 44.75
C ALA A 186 -7.92 -29.41 45.55
N ALA A 187 -9.07 -30.08 45.59
CA ALA A 187 -9.26 -31.32 46.34
C ALA A 187 -9.91 -32.43 45.50
N VAL A 188 -10.62 -32.07 44.43
CA VAL A 188 -11.30 -33.01 43.53
C VAL A 188 -11.00 -32.68 42.08
N LEU A 189 -10.71 -33.68 41.24
CA LEU A 189 -10.49 -33.55 39.80
C LEU A 189 -11.47 -34.45 39.02
N GLN A 190 -11.88 -34.03 37.81
CA GLN A 190 -12.61 -34.86 36.87
C GLN A 190 -12.05 -34.67 35.47
N VAL A 191 -11.89 -35.77 34.74
CA VAL A 191 -11.48 -35.78 33.33
C VAL A 191 -12.70 -36.04 32.45
N ASN A 192 -12.81 -35.30 31.35
CA ASN A 192 -13.86 -35.46 30.35
C ASN A 192 -13.20 -35.54 28.97
N LEU A 193 -13.47 -36.61 28.23
CA LEU A 193 -12.97 -36.83 26.88
C LEU A 193 -14.10 -36.54 25.91
N PHE A 194 -13.95 -35.56 25.02
CA PHE A 194 -15.01 -35.04 24.18
C PHE A 194 -14.80 -35.34 22.71
N ASN A 195 -15.91 -35.59 22.02
CA ASN A 195 -16.06 -35.18 20.63
C ASN A 195 -16.90 -33.89 20.62
N TRP A 196 -16.24 -32.75 20.40
CA TRP A 196 -16.80 -31.41 20.59
C TRP A 196 -17.32 -30.84 19.27
N PHE A 197 -18.55 -31.21 18.92
CA PHE A 197 -19.20 -30.85 17.65
C PHE A 197 -18.42 -31.35 16.41
N GLY A 198 -17.64 -32.42 16.56
CA GLY A 198 -16.86 -32.96 15.46
C GLY A 198 -17.71 -33.68 14.41
N PRO A 199 -17.34 -33.60 13.12
CA PRO A 199 -18.03 -34.32 12.05
C PRO A 199 -17.67 -35.81 12.04
N ASP A 200 -16.49 -36.18 12.55
CA ASP A 200 -15.94 -37.53 12.52
C ASP A 200 -15.95 -38.19 13.90
N THR A 201 -15.81 -39.52 13.92
CA THR A 201 -15.68 -40.30 15.17
C THR A 201 -14.34 -40.03 15.86
N VAL A 202 -14.31 -40.02 17.18
CA VAL A 202 -13.07 -39.98 17.98
C VAL A 202 -13.01 -41.22 18.87
N TRP A 203 -11.92 -41.97 18.80
CA TRP A 203 -11.62 -43.04 19.74
C TRP A 203 -10.63 -42.55 20.78
N TYR A 204 -10.87 -42.89 22.05
CA TYR A 204 -9.95 -42.65 23.17
C TYR A 204 -9.55 -43.96 23.83
N ASP A 205 -8.31 -44.06 24.26
CA ASP A 205 -7.72 -45.22 24.96
C ASP A 205 -6.58 -44.80 25.90
N ASP A 206 -6.17 -45.69 26.79
CA ASP A 206 -4.99 -45.55 27.66
C ASP A 206 -4.91 -44.22 28.43
N VAL A 207 -5.97 -43.89 29.17
CA VAL A 207 -6.05 -42.66 29.99
C VAL A 207 -5.25 -42.83 31.29
N SER A 208 -4.35 -41.88 31.57
CA SER A 208 -3.55 -41.89 32.78
C SER A 208 -3.51 -40.52 33.45
N LEU A 209 -3.59 -40.53 34.78
CA LEU A 209 -3.28 -39.42 35.65
C LEU A 209 -2.35 -39.91 36.75
N VAL A 210 -1.16 -39.31 36.86
CA VAL A 210 -0.11 -39.71 37.82
C VAL A 210 0.34 -38.49 38.61
N ARG A 211 0.45 -38.62 39.92
CA ARG A 211 1.08 -37.58 40.76
C ARG A 211 2.60 -37.67 40.59
N LEU A 212 3.25 -36.55 40.32
CA LEU A 212 4.71 -36.47 40.25
C LEU A 212 5.26 -36.16 41.65
N GLU A 213 6.30 -36.90 42.08
CA GLU A 213 7.00 -36.64 43.34
C GLU A 213 8.01 -35.50 43.22
N THR A 214 8.47 -35.22 42.00
CA THR A 214 9.40 -34.13 41.69
C THR A 214 8.65 -32.80 41.63
N GLU A 215 9.13 -31.80 42.37
CA GLU A 215 8.74 -30.40 42.13
C GLU A 215 9.24 -30.00 40.73
N ILE A 216 8.32 -29.63 39.85
CA ILE A 216 8.65 -29.00 38.57
C ILE A 216 8.94 -27.54 38.89
N ASP A 217 10.09 -27.05 38.43
CA ASP A 217 10.34 -25.62 38.39
C ASP A 217 9.45 -25.00 37.31
N TRP A 218 8.31 -24.46 37.71
CA TRP A 218 7.38 -23.81 36.78
C TRP A 218 7.93 -22.49 36.24
N GLU A 219 9.07 -22.01 36.75
CA GLU A 219 9.79 -20.88 36.18
C GLU A 219 10.74 -21.29 35.03
N GLU A 220 10.94 -22.59 34.75
CA GLU A 220 11.80 -23.06 33.65
C GLU A 220 11.19 -22.86 32.25
N GLY A 221 9.88 -22.63 32.14
CA GLY A 221 9.23 -22.21 30.88
C GLY A 221 9.57 -20.77 30.45
N PHE A 222 10.24 -20.01 31.32
CA PHE A 222 10.65 -18.63 31.13
C PHE A 222 12.04 -18.53 30.49
N THR A 223 12.39 -19.39 29.52
CA THR A 223 13.65 -19.22 28.77
C THR A 223 13.58 -18.03 27.81
N VAL A 224 13.55 -16.83 28.39
CA VAL A 224 14.47 -15.78 27.98
C VAL A 224 15.86 -16.42 27.95
N LYS A 225 16.58 -16.26 26.83
CA LYS A 225 17.94 -16.80 26.63
C LYS A 225 18.93 -16.16 27.62
N GLY A 226 18.87 -16.53 28.90
CA GLY A 226 19.71 -15.99 29.96
C GLY A 226 18.92 -15.78 31.24
N PHE A 227 19.25 -16.56 32.27
CA PHE A 227 18.72 -16.45 33.63
C PHE A 227 18.96 -15.03 34.18
N VAL A 228 17.90 -14.38 34.67
CA VAL A 228 18.00 -13.33 35.69
C VAL A 228 16.97 -13.67 36.76
N SER A 229 17.43 -14.05 37.97
CA SER A 229 16.52 -14.30 39.08
C SER A 229 15.74 -13.01 39.42
N PRO A 230 14.51 -13.10 39.94
CA PRO A 230 13.76 -11.93 40.41
C PRO A 230 14.56 -11.00 41.33
N ASP A 231 15.43 -11.57 42.17
CA ASP A 231 16.31 -10.84 43.09
C ASP A 231 17.39 -10.03 42.35
N SER A 232 17.73 -10.42 41.11
CA SER A 232 18.76 -9.79 40.29
C SER A 232 18.23 -8.85 39.19
N LEU A 233 16.90 -8.78 38.99
CA LEU A 233 16.30 -7.96 37.91
C LEU A 233 16.68 -6.48 37.98
N LEU A 234 16.75 -5.93 39.20
CA LEU A 234 17.16 -4.55 39.48
C LEU A 234 18.58 -4.45 40.04
N ALA A 235 19.35 -5.55 40.06
CA ALA A 235 20.68 -5.54 40.68
C ALA A 235 21.67 -4.61 39.97
N THR A 236 21.47 -4.37 38.68
CA THR A 236 22.28 -3.46 37.84
C THR A 236 21.59 -2.14 37.57
N LEU A 237 20.51 -1.82 38.30
CA LEU A 237 19.82 -0.54 38.19
C LEU A 237 20.80 0.60 38.46
N LYS A 238 20.94 1.49 37.49
CA LYS A 238 21.73 2.72 37.66
C LYS A 238 21.01 3.64 38.64
N PRO A 239 21.67 4.09 39.72
CA PRO A 239 21.07 4.98 40.70
C PRO A 239 20.95 6.42 40.19
N GLU A 240 21.69 6.79 39.14
CA GLU A 240 21.64 8.14 38.57
C GLU A 240 20.45 8.31 37.61
N HIS A 241 19.83 9.49 37.66
CA HIS A 241 18.88 9.97 36.66
C HIS A 241 19.52 11.06 35.77
N PRO A 242 19.10 11.19 34.49
CA PRO A 242 18.14 10.34 33.78
C PRO A 242 18.75 8.99 33.41
N ARG A 243 17.90 7.96 33.41
CA ARG A 243 18.23 6.60 33.00
C ARG A 243 17.23 5.97 32.03
N LEU A 244 16.15 6.65 31.67
CA LEU A 244 15.22 6.20 30.63
C LEU A 244 15.64 6.74 29.26
N LEU A 245 15.89 5.85 28.30
CA LEU A 245 16.31 6.13 26.92
C LEU A 245 17.67 6.82 26.74
N ALA A 246 18.10 7.62 27.71
CA ALA A 246 19.24 8.53 27.62
C ALA A 246 19.90 8.69 28.98
N SER A 247 21.23 8.82 28.97
CA SER A 247 22.03 9.25 30.12
C SER A 247 22.37 10.76 30.04
N LEU A 248 22.98 11.33 31.09
CA LEU A 248 23.52 12.70 31.02
C LEU A 248 24.53 12.86 29.88
N ASP A 249 25.38 11.85 29.65
CA ASP A 249 26.38 11.86 28.57
C ASP A 249 25.72 11.94 27.18
N ASP A 250 24.56 11.33 27.00
CA ASP A 250 23.81 11.44 25.76
C ASP A 250 23.31 12.87 25.53
N PHE A 251 22.80 13.55 26.55
CA PHE A 251 22.38 14.94 26.44
C PHE A 251 23.56 15.89 26.21
N GLU A 252 24.71 15.66 26.86
CA GLU A 252 25.95 16.42 26.57
C GLU A 252 26.41 16.22 25.14
N ARG A 253 26.38 14.98 24.63
CA ARG A 253 26.69 14.69 23.24
C ARG A 253 25.74 15.43 22.29
N ILE A 254 24.43 15.44 22.56
CA ILE A 254 23.47 16.18 21.71
C ILE A 254 23.84 17.65 21.70
N LYS A 255 24.07 18.27 22.87
CA LYS A 255 24.48 19.68 23.00
C LYS A 255 25.75 20.01 22.21
N ASN A 256 26.76 19.14 22.30
CA ASN A 256 28.03 19.33 21.59
C ASN A 256 27.88 19.20 20.06
N ASN A 257 26.88 18.45 19.59
CA ASN A 257 26.58 18.29 18.17
C ASN A 257 25.50 19.25 17.66
N LEU A 258 24.88 20.05 18.54
CA LEU A 258 24.00 21.12 18.10
C LEU A 258 24.81 21.98 17.14
N PHE A 259 24.26 22.23 15.96
CA PHE A 259 24.90 23.01 14.89
C PHE A 259 26.03 22.33 14.11
N SER A 260 26.29 21.03 14.29
CA SER A 260 27.29 20.31 13.48
C SER A 260 26.84 20.04 12.05
N GLU A 261 25.54 19.81 11.83
CA GLU A 261 24.95 19.49 10.53
C GLU A 261 23.57 20.16 10.35
N ARG A 262 23.19 20.42 9.09
CA ARG A 262 21.91 21.07 8.75
C ARG A 262 20.69 20.29 9.28
N LEU A 263 20.73 18.96 9.26
CA LEU A 263 19.64 18.13 9.77
C LEU A 263 19.40 18.35 11.28
N ILE A 264 20.48 18.33 12.07
CA ILE A 264 20.40 18.57 13.52
C ILE A 264 19.89 19.98 13.82
N ILE A 265 20.34 20.98 13.07
CA ILE A 265 19.87 22.37 13.20
C ILE A 265 18.36 22.46 12.95
N ASN A 266 17.87 21.81 11.88
CA ASN A 266 16.45 21.80 11.55
C ASN A 266 15.63 21.13 12.66
N TRP A 267 16.04 19.95 13.13
CA TRP A 267 15.31 19.23 14.17
C TRP A 267 15.30 19.99 15.50
N TYR A 268 16.42 20.61 15.89
CA TYR A 268 16.46 21.48 17.06
C TYR A 268 15.55 22.70 16.90
N SER A 269 15.54 23.34 15.73
CA SER A 269 14.66 24.48 15.44
C SER A 269 13.17 24.10 15.48
N GLU A 270 12.81 22.93 14.93
CA GLU A 270 11.44 22.41 14.99
C GLU A 270 11.03 22.12 16.42
N LEU A 271 11.89 21.44 17.19
CA LEU A 271 11.64 21.14 18.60
C LEU A 271 11.46 22.42 19.42
N GLN A 272 12.32 23.42 19.21
CA GLN A 272 12.22 24.72 19.88
C GLN A 272 10.93 25.46 19.49
N SER A 273 10.55 25.44 18.21
CA SER A 273 9.30 26.06 17.73
C SER A 273 8.08 25.40 18.37
N LEU A 274 8.05 24.07 18.41
CA LEU A 274 7.00 23.29 19.04
C LEU A 274 6.91 23.58 20.55
N ALA A 275 8.04 23.56 21.26
CA ALA A 275 8.10 23.90 22.69
C ALA A 275 7.56 25.31 22.96
N ASN A 276 7.98 26.30 22.18
CA ASN A 276 7.49 27.68 22.30
C ASN A 276 6.00 27.81 22.02
N SER A 277 5.45 26.98 21.13
CA SER A 277 4.00 26.89 20.90
C SER A 277 3.29 26.31 22.12
N ILE A 278 3.79 25.21 22.69
CA ILE A 278 3.24 24.54 23.87
C ILE A 278 3.19 25.48 25.08
N LEU A 279 4.22 26.33 25.29
CA LEU A 279 4.24 27.33 26.36
C LEU A 279 3.01 28.27 26.36
N ARG A 280 2.35 28.46 25.20
CA ARG A 280 1.18 29.34 25.05
C ARG A 280 -0.15 28.58 25.03
N GLN A 281 -0.12 27.25 25.06
CA GLN A 281 -1.32 26.42 25.00
C GLN A 281 -1.79 26.05 26.41
N ASN A 282 -3.11 26.02 26.59
CA ASN A 282 -3.73 25.50 27.81
C ASN A 282 -3.30 24.05 28.09
N THR A 283 -3.31 23.68 29.37
CA THR A 283 -3.09 22.32 29.83
C THR A 283 -4.15 21.37 29.28
N SER A 284 -3.79 20.09 29.16
CA SER A 284 -4.74 19.07 28.71
C SER A 284 -5.85 18.84 29.73
N THR A 285 -7.04 18.57 29.23
CA THR A 285 -8.28 18.33 29.99
C THR A 285 -8.75 16.88 29.80
N TYR A 286 -9.48 16.35 30.79
CA TYR A 286 -10.04 15.00 30.71
C TYR A 286 -11.18 14.96 29.70
N GLU A 287 -10.92 14.41 28.52
CA GLU A 287 -11.86 14.39 27.40
C GLU A 287 -11.84 13.02 26.72
N LEU A 288 -13.04 12.49 26.44
CA LEU A 288 -13.25 11.26 25.66
C LEU A 288 -13.98 11.64 24.36
N PRO A 289 -13.27 12.07 23.29
CA PRO A 289 -13.91 12.65 22.11
C PRO A 289 -14.91 11.71 21.41
N ASP A 290 -14.65 10.40 21.46
CA ASP A 290 -15.49 9.34 20.91
C ASP A 290 -16.37 8.65 21.98
N GLY A 291 -16.37 9.18 23.20
CA GLY A 291 -17.06 8.61 24.36
C GLY A 291 -16.38 7.38 24.99
N VAL A 292 -15.23 6.95 24.48
CA VAL A 292 -14.55 5.70 24.90
C VAL A 292 -13.08 5.93 25.27
N ARG A 293 -12.34 6.71 24.49
CA ARG A 293 -10.87 6.77 24.53
C ARG A 293 -10.35 8.13 24.99
N LEU A 294 -9.43 8.10 25.96
CA LEU A 294 -8.60 9.22 26.41
C LEU A 294 -7.29 9.30 25.59
N LEU A 295 -7.11 8.44 24.59
CA LEU A 295 -5.85 8.23 23.87
C LEU A 295 -5.27 9.51 23.26
N SER A 296 -6.10 10.35 22.64
CA SER A 296 -5.65 11.60 22.01
C SER A 296 -5.15 12.62 23.03
N VAL A 297 -5.68 12.59 24.26
CA VAL A 297 -5.22 13.41 25.38
C VAL A 297 -3.91 12.84 25.92
N SER A 298 -3.84 11.54 26.14
CA SER A 298 -2.64 10.85 26.66
C SER A 298 -1.43 11.05 25.75
N ARG A 299 -1.62 10.93 24.43
CA ARG A 299 -0.60 11.23 23.41
C ARG A 299 -0.15 12.67 23.43
N ARG A 300 -1.08 13.62 23.58
CA ARG A 300 -0.76 15.05 23.64
C ARG A 300 0.10 15.37 24.87
N VAL A 301 -0.24 14.80 26.03
CA VAL A 301 0.56 14.95 27.26
C VAL A 301 1.95 14.37 27.06
N LEU A 302 2.06 13.14 26.53
CA LEU A 302 3.35 12.51 26.24
C LEU A 302 4.23 13.36 25.31
N GLU A 303 3.67 13.83 24.20
CA GLU A 303 4.41 14.66 23.23
C GLU A 303 4.85 15.99 23.82
N ARG A 304 4.01 16.62 24.65
CA ARG A 304 4.34 17.88 25.33
C ARG A 304 5.47 17.67 26.34
N VAL A 305 5.37 16.64 27.18
CA VAL A 305 6.38 16.34 28.20
C VAL A 305 7.71 16.00 27.54
N GLU A 306 7.74 15.10 26.56
CA GLU A 306 8.96 14.71 25.86
C GLU A 306 9.64 15.92 25.19
N THR A 307 8.84 16.80 24.57
CA THR A 307 9.33 18.03 23.93
C THR A 307 9.93 19.01 24.94
N LEU A 308 9.19 19.34 26.01
CA LEU A 308 9.60 20.33 27.00
C LEU A 308 10.78 19.83 27.84
N ALA A 309 10.78 18.56 28.24
CA ALA A 309 11.87 17.94 28.99
C ALA A 309 13.16 17.89 28.15
N MET A 310 13.08 17.52 26.87
CA MET A 310 14.23 17.60 25.96
C MET A 310 14.74 19.04 25.86
N MET A 311 13.86 20.02 25.65
CA MET A 311 14.27 21.42 25.55
C MET A 311 14.91 21.95 26.83
N TYR A 312 14.46 21.53 28.01
CA TYR A 312 15.15 21.83 29.26
C TYR A 312 16.54 21.21 29.28
N ARG A 313 16.70 19.92 28.97
CA ARG A 313 18.01 19.25 28.96
C ARG A 313 19.01 19.90 27.98
N LEU A 314 18.53 20.46 26.88
CA LEU A 314 19.38 21.16 25.91
C LEU A 314 19.70 22.61 26.28
N THR A 315 18.82 23.31 27.00
CA THR A 315 18.92 24.78 27.18
C THR A 315 19.06 25.26 28.63
N GLY A 316 18.69 24.43 29.61
CA GLY A 316 18.63 24.79 31.02
C GLY A 316 17.53 25.80 31.39
N LYS A 317 16.61 26.13 30.47
CA LYS A 317 15.57 27.15 30.72
C LYS A 317 14.41 26.62 31.56
N ARG A 318 14.19 27.22 32.72
CA ARG A 318 13.18 26.81 33.69
C ARG A 318 11.74 26.90 33.19
N GLU A 319 11.43 27.78 32.23
CA GLU A 319 10.08 27.92 31.64
C GLU A 319 9.53 26.60 31.08
N TYR A 320 10.40 25.73 30.56
CA TYR A 320 10.01 24.41 30.06
C TYR A 320 9.66 23.44 31.19
N VAL A 321 10.34 23.56 32.35
CA VAL A 321 10.06 22.76 33.55
C VAL A 321 8.75 23.21 34.18
N ASP A 322 8.58 24.52 34.37
CA ASP A 322 7.37 25.10 34.96
C ASP A 322 6.13 24.72 34.13
N ARG A 323 6.22 24.80 32.79
CA ARG A 323 5.12 24.36 31.92
C ARG A 323 4.90 22.85 31.93
N THR A 324 5.96 22.04 32.08
CA THR A 324 5.83 20.58 32.23
C THR A 324 5.08 20.26 33.52
N TRP A 325 5.41 20.94 34.62
CA TRP A 325 4.71 20.80 35.90
C TRP A 325 3.22 21.09 35.78
N ASP A 326 2.83 22.19 35.12
CA ASP A 326 1.41 22.52 34.89
C ASP A 326 0.66 21.40 34.15
N GLU A 327 1.31 20.75 33.17
CA GLU A 327 0.71 19.64 32.43
C GLU A 327 0.52 18.40 33.32
N LEU A 328 1.52 18.08 34.15
CA LEU A 328 1.49 16.93 35.05
C LEU A 328 0.44 17.09 36.15
N VAL A 329 0.34 18.27 36.75
CA VAL A 329 -0.69 18.56 37.76
C VAL A 329 -2.09 18.38 37.16
N ALA A 330 -2.33 18.95 35.97
CA ALA A 330 -3.61 18.81 35.29
C ALA A 330 -3.97 17.34 34.97
N ALA A 331 -3.01 16.55 34.47
CA ALA A 331 -3.22 15.15 34.13
C ALA A 331 -3.28 14.21 35.36
N ALA A 332 -2.66 14.59 36.48
CA ALA A 332 -2.77 13.87 37.75
C ALA A 332 -4.14 14.08 38.39
N ASP A 333 -4.78 15.23 38.18
CA ASP A 333 -6.13 15.55 38.67
C ASP A 333 -7.24 14.82 37.88
N PHE A 334 -6.92 14.13 36.79
CA PHE A 334 -7.89 13.30 36.08
C PHE A 334 -8.43 12.20 37.00
N PRO A 335 -9.71 11.80 36.87
CA PRO A 335 -10.30 10.77 37.75
C PRO A 335 -9.51 9.46 37.70
N ASP A 336 -9.11 9.05 36.49
CA ASP A 336 -8.22 7.92 36.20
C ASP A 336 -7.48 8.18 34.88
N TRP A 337 -6.63 7.24 34.46
CA TRP A 337 -6.00 7.23 33.14
C TRP A 337 -6.64 6.21 32.19
N ASN A 338 -7.94 5.97 32.38
CA ASN A 338 -8.80 5.07 31.61
C ASN A 338 -8.29 3.62 31.45
N PRO A 339 -8.17 2.83 32.53
CA PRO A 339 -7.64 1.46 32.45
C PRO A 339 -8.54 0.48 31.68
N ASN A 340 -9.79 0.84 31.35
CA ASN A 340 -10.63 0.09 30.42
C ASN A 340 -10.07 0.10 28.98
N HIS A 341 -9.42 1.18 28.58
CA HIS A 341 -8.72 1.32 27.30
C HIS A 341 -7.22 1.52 27.57
N PHE A 342 -6.52 0.43 27.86
CA PHE A 342 -5.20 0.45 28.50
C PHE A 342 -4.08 1.13 27.70
N LEU A 343 -4.28 1.44 26.42
CA LEU A 343 -3.38 2.31 25.66
C LEU A 343 -3.28 3.70 26.31
N ASP A 344 -4.41 4.22 26.79
CA ASP A 344 -4.49 5.53 27.44
C ASP A 344 -3.62 5.56 28.69
N THR A 345 -3.79 4.54 29.55
CA THR A 345 -3.04 4.36 30.79
C THR A 345 -1.55 4.25 30.55
N ALA A 346 -1.15 3.44 29.56
CA ALA A 346 0.26 3.20 29.27
C ALA A 346 0.95 4.44 28.69
N GLU A 347 0.32 5.14 27.74
CA GLU A 347 0.89 6.36 27.16
C GLU A 347 0.99 7.50 28.18
N MET A 348 0.00 7.64 29.08
CA MET A 348 0.06 8.60 30.18
C MET A 348 1.15 8.25 31.19
N THR A 349 1.28 6.97 31.55
CA THR A 349 2.35 6.50 32.45
C THR A 349 3.73 6.80 31.87
N ARG A 350 3.91 6.58 30.55
CA ARG A 350 5.15 6.93 29.85
C ARG A 350 5.46 8.42 29.94
N ALA A 351 4.45 9.30 29.83
CA ALA A 351 4.65 10.74 29.95
C ALA A 351 5.19 11.11 31.33
N PHE A 352 4.54 10.63 32.40
CA PHE A 352 4.99 10.89 33.77
C PHE A 352 6.37 10.30 34.05
N ALA A 353 6.67 9.11 33.52
CA ALA A 353 7.97 8.46 33.66
C ALA A 353 9.10 9.32 33.06
N LEU A 354 8.89 9.84 31.85
CA LEU A 354 9.85 10.72 31.19
C LEU A 354 10.02 12.03 31.96
N ALA A 355 8.95 12.66 32.45
CA ALA A 355 9.08 13.87 33.28
C ALA A 355 9.84 13.61 34.58
N TYR A 356 9.52 12.51 35.27
CA TYR A 356 10.16 12.13 36.52
C TYR A 356 11.67 11.93 36.32
N ASP A 357 12.05 11.15 35.31
CA ASP A 357 13.43 10.75 35.05
C ASP A 357 14.24 11.89 34.40
N TRP A 358 13.72 12.51 33.35
CA TRP A 358 14.45 13.55 32.60
C TRP A 358 14.48 14.91 33.29
N LEU A 359 13.71 15.14 34.35
CA LEU A 359 13.76 16.40 35.10
C LEU A 359 14.05 16.15 36.60
N TYR A 360 14.51 14.94 36.95
CA TYR A 360 14.69 14.46 38.31
C TYR A 360 15.44 15.44 39.24
N ASP A 361 16.52 16.04 38.73
CA ASP A 361 17.42 16.96 39.45
C ASP A 361 16.81 18.35 39.71
N VAL A 362 15.70 18.69 39.04
CA VAL A 362 15.03 19.99 39.17
C VAL A 362 13.86 19.93 40.14
N TRP A 363 13.22 18.76 40.24
CA TRP A 363 12.08 18.55 41.13
C TRP A 363 12.49 18.65 42.59
N THR A 364 11.60 19.19 43.43
CA THR A 364 11.71 19.00 44.89
C THR A 364 11.35 17.56 45.28
N ASP A 365 11.64 17.17 46.52
CA ASP A 365 11.21 15.87 47.04
C ASP A 365 9.68 15.72 46.96
N GLU A 366 8.94 16.78 47.30
CA GLU A 366 7.47 16.78 47.26
C GLU A 366 6.92 16.67 45.83
N GLU A 367 7.55 17.34 44.86
CA GLU A 367 7.19 17.24 43.45
C GLU A 367 7.47 15.84 42.90
N ARG A 368 8.61 15.22 43.28
CA ARG A 368 8.90 13.82 42.94
C ARG A 368 7.86 12.86 43.53
N ASP A 369 7.53 13.02 44.81
CA ASP A 369 6.55 12.19 45.49
C ASP A 369 5.16 12.32 44.84
N PHE A 370 4.77 13.53 44.42
CA PHE A 370 3.52 13.78 43.71
C PHE A 370 3.47 13.03 42.36
N ILE A 371 4.50 13.16 41.54
CA ILE A 371 4.58 12.51 40.22
C ILE A 371 4.60 10.98 40.40
N ARG A 372 5.38 10.47 41.36
CA ARG A 372 5.45 9.04 41.70
C ARG A 372 4.11 8.49 42.14
N ALA A 373 3.42 9.17 43.07
CA ALA A 373 2.13 8.73 43.57
C ALA A 373 1.09 8.62 42.43
N ALA A 374 1.04 9.61 41.53
CA ALA A 374 0.17 9.56 40.36
C ALA A 374 0.47 8.36 39.45
N MET A 375 1.76 8.09 39.15
CA MET A 375 2.15 6.91 38.36
C MET A 375 1.76 5.59 39.03
N VAL A 376 2.02 5.47 40.34
CA VAL A 376 1.72 4.25 41.10
C VAL A 376 0.22 3.99 41.13
N GLU A 377 -0.58 5.02 41.44
CA GLU A 377 -2.03 4.89 41.61
C GLU A 377 -2.77 4.67 40.28
N LYS A 378 -2.44 5.46 39.26
CA LYS A 378 -3.23 5.51 38.02
C LYS A 378 -2.65 4.70 36.87
N GLY A 379 -1.37 4.32 36.94
CA GLY A 379 -0.68 3.55 35.92
C GLY A 379 -0.27 2.14 36.37
N LEU A 380 0.66 2.08 37.34
CA LEU A 380 1.38 0.86 37.68
C LEU A 380 0.53 -0.15 38.47
N ARG A 381 -0.29 0.28 39.45
CA ARG A 381 -1.22 -0.62 40.16
C ARG A 381 -2.32 -1.16 39.23
N PRO A 382 -2.94 -0.36 38.34
CA PRO A 382 -3.82 -0.89 37.30
C PRO A 382 -3.14 -1.92 36.40
N ALA A 383 -1.89 -1.70 35.98
CA ALA A 383 -1.14 -2.67 35.20
C ALA A 383 -0.93 -3.99 35.97
N LEU A 384 -0.55 -3.90 37.24
CA LEU A 384 -0.36 -5.06 38.10
C LEU A 384 -1.65 -5.86 38.27
N ALA A 385 -2.78 -5.20 38.49
CA ALA A 385 -4.09 -5.85 38.54
C ALA A 385 -4.43 -6.51 37.21
N GLY A 386 -4.05 -5.89 36.09
CA GLY A 386 -4.10 -6.46 34.76
C GLY A 386 -3.33 -7.79 34.67
N PHE A 387 -2.03 -7.75 34.93
CA PHE A 387 -1.16 -8.94 34.86
C PHE A 387 -1.64 -10.08 35.77
N ARG A 388 -2.09 -9.76 36.99
CA ARG A 388 -2.61 -10.75 37.95
C ARG A 388 -4.01 -11.28 37.61
N GLY A 389 -4.68 -10.74 36.58
CA GLY A 389 -6.06 -11.11 36.24
C GLY A 389 -7.09 -10.68 37.27
N THR A 390 -6.74 -9.77 38.18
CA THR A 390 -7.62 -9.26 39.24
C THR A 390 -8.26 -7.91 38.87
N ALA A 391 -7.98 -7.40 37.68
CA ALA A 391 -8.54 -6.16 37.18
C ALA A 391 -10.09 -6.23 37.13
N PRO A 392 -10.81 -5.24 37.68
CA PRO A 392 -12.27 -5.17 37.56
C PRO A 392 -12.74 -4.74 36.15
N TRP A 393 -11.83 -4.49 35.23
CA TRP A 393 -12.07 -4.15 33.82
C TRP A 393 -11.61 -5.27 32.88
N ARG A 394 -12.00 -5.18 31.61
CA ARG A 394 -11.52 -6.10 30.58
C ARG A 394 -10.02 -5.90 30.34
N ASN A 395 -9.21 -6.85 30.80
CA ASN A 395 -7.80 -6.91 30.45
C ASN A 395 -7.56 -7.92 29.32
N GLN A 396 -7.01 -7.47 28.19
CA GLN A 396 -6.66 -8.34 27.07
C GLN A 396 -5.26 -8.09 26.51
N TRP A 397 -4.60 -6.97 26.83
CA TRP A 397 -3.34 -6.55 26.21
C TRP A 397 -2.14 -7.42 26.60
N ALA A 398 -2.10 -7.90 27.84
CA ALA A 398 -0.93 -8.60 28.43
C ALA A 398 -0.56 -9.92 27.74
N ARG A 399 -1.44 -10.48 26.90
CA ARG A 399 -1.14 -11.70 26.12
C ARG A 399 -1.50 -11.55 24.64
N ARG A 400 -1.75 -10.32 24.17
CA ARG A 400 -1.95 -10.11 22.72
C ARG A 400 -0.63 -10.31 21.98
N THR A 401 -0.76 -10.81 20.77
CA THR A 401 0.32 -11.02 19.80
C THR A 401 0.36 -9.86 18.79
N ASN A 402 0.09 -8.62 19.20
CA ASN A 402 0.04 -7.48 18.29
C ASN A 402 0.57 -6.22 18.96
N ASN A 403 0.56 -5.10 18.25
CA ASN A 403 1.10 -3.81 18.70
C ASN A 403 0.55 -3.35 20.07
N TRP A 404 -0.67 -3.75 20.47
CA TRP A 404 -1.25 -3.38 21.77
C TRP A 404 -0.36 -3.84 22.93
N ASN A 405 0.28 -5.00 22.78
CA ASN A 405 1.22 -5.55 23.74
C ASN A 405 2.42 -4.61 23.96
N PHE A 406 3.10 -4.19 22.89
CA PHE A 406 4.29 -3.34 22.97
C PHE A 406 3.97 -1.98 23.57
N VAL A 407 2.85 -1.35 23.17
CA VAL A 407 2.47 -0.03 23.68
C VAL A 407 2.26 -0.07 25.18
N CYS A 408 1.50 -1.07 25.66
CA CYS A 408 1.19 -1.20 27.07
C CYS A 408 2.43 -1.55 27.89
N ASN A 409 3.20 -2.56 27.50
CA ASN A 409 4.39 -2.97 28.22
C ASN A 409 5.47 -1.88 28.24
N SER A 410 5.63 -1.12 27.17
CA SER A 410 6.59 -0.01 27.08
C SER A 410 6.32 1.07 28.13
N GLY A 411 5.10 1.60 28.18
CA GLY A 411 4.76 2.66 29.13
C GLY A 411 4.86 2.23 30.59
N ILE A 412 4.39 1.02 30.90
CA ILE A 412 4.43 0.49 32.27
C ILE A 412 5.86 0.19 32.72
N THR A 413 6.70 -0.38 31.84
CA THR A 413 8.10 -0.69 32.16
C THR A 413 8.92 0.58 32.35
N MET A 414 8.71 1.59 31.51
CA MET A 414 9.36 2.89 31.70
C MET A 414 8.95 3.53 33.03
N GLY A 415 7.66 3.47 33.40
CA GLY A 415 7.19 3.93 34.71
C GLY A 415 7.80 3.16 35.88
N ALA A 416 7.87 1.83 35.78
CA ALA A 416 8.50 0.99 36.80
C ALA A 416 10.00 1.29 36.95
N LEU A 417 10.73 1.43 35.84
CA LEU A 417 12.14 1.80 35.83
C LEU A 417 12.39 3.21 36.34
N ALA A 418 11.45 4.15 36.19
CA ALA A 418 11.60 5.52 36.68
C ALA A 418 11.68 5.60 38.21
N ILE A 419 10.99 4.69 38.92
CA ILE A 419 10.81 4.77 40.39
C ILE A 419 11.36 3.54 41.13
N ALA A 420 12.19 2.75 40.45
CA ALA A 420 12.62 1.43 40.89
C ALA A 420 13.45 1.45 42.19
N GLU A 421 14.10 2.56 42.53
CA GLU A 421 14.80 2.74 43.82
C GLU A 421 13.83 2.96 44.99
N ASP A 422 12.65 3.50 44.70
CA ASP A 422 11.67 3.90 45.70
C ASP A 422 10.56 2.86 45.89
N GLU A 423 10.19 2.19 44.80
CA GLU A 423 9.15 1.14 44.75
C GLU A 423 9.73 -0.17 44.17
N PRO A 424 10.83 -0.72 44.73
CA PRO A 424 11.59 -1.81 44.11
C PRO A 424 10.79 -3.09 43.90
N GLU A 425 9.91 -3.45 44.84
CA GLU A 425 9.13 -4.69 44.75
C GLU A 425 8.03 -4.60 43.67
N LEU A 426 7.36 -3.45 43.60
CA LEU A 426 6.39 -3.17 42.54
C LEU A 426 7.07 -3.15 41.16
N ALA A 427 8.23 -2.48 41.06
CA ALA A 427 8.98 -2.39 39.83
C ALA A 427 9.48 -3.75 39.34
N LYS A 428 10.05 -4.59 40.23
CA LYS A 428 10.50 -5.95 39.90
C LYS A 428 9.38 -6.80 39.32
N GLU A 429 8.20 -6.78 39.94
CA GLU A 429 7.08 -7.59 39.47
C GLU A 429 6.58 -7.12 38.11
N LEU A 430 6.38 -5.81 37.94
CA LEU A 430 5.91 -5.25 36.67
C LEU A 430 6.88 -5.49 35.51
N ILE A 431 8.18 -5.31 35.71
CA ILE A 431 9.18 -5.54 34.67
C ILE A 431 9.22 -7.02 34.29
N ARG A 432 9.15 -7.93 35.28
CA ARG A 432 9.10 -9.38 35.02
C ARG A 432 7.88 -9.77 34.19
N GLU A 433 6.70 -9.30 34.58
CA GLU A 433 5.46 -9.58 33.85
C GLU A 433 5.48 -8.96 32.45
N ALA A 434 6.04 -7.76 32.29
CA ALA A 434 6.20 -7.12 31.00
C ALA A 434 7.16 -7.89 30.08
N LEU A 435 8.31 -8.35 30.60
CA LEU A 435 9.26 -9.20 29.85
C LEU A 435 8.62 -10.52 29.40
N PHE A 436 7.81 -11.15 30.25
CA PHE A 436 7.05 -12.33 29.86
C PHE A 436 6.02 -11.98 28.77
N SER A 437 5.29 -10.89 28.96
CA SER A 437 4.24 -10.43 28.07
C SER A 437 4.72 -10.10 26.66
N VAL A 438 5.86 -9.43 26.49
CA VAL A 438 6.34 -9.01 25.16
C VAL A 438 6.72 -10.17 24.24
N ASN A 439 7.05 -11.35 24.79
CA ASN A 439 7.40 -12.52 23.99
C ASN A 439 6.23 -12.99 23.10
N PHE A 440 4.98 -12.78 23.51
CA PHE A 440 3.81 -13.14 22.68
C PHE A 440 3.74 -12.35 21.36
N ALA A 441 4.33 -11.16 21.29
CA ALA A 441 4.24 -10.29 20.12
C ALA A 441 5.58 -10.15 19.38
N ILE A 442 6.71 -10.17 20.07
CA ILE A 442 8.03 -9.87 19.48
C ILE A 442 8.47 -10.91 18.44
N ASP A 443 8.06 -12.17 18.60
CA ASP A 443 8.40 -13.25 17.66
C ASP A 443 7.74 -13.07 16.28
N ARG A 444 6.74 -12.18 16.15
CA ARG A 444 6.09 -11.90 14.86
C ARG A 444 6.95 -11.15 13.87
N PHE A 445 8.04 -10.53 14.32
CA PHE A 445 9.03 -9.97 13.39
C PHE A 445 9.81 -11.07 12.68
N ALA A 446 9.84 -12.30 13.19
CA ALA A 446 10.55 -13.37 12.53
C ALA A 446 9.84 -13.79 11.22
N PRO A 447 10.59 -14.24 10.21
CA PRO A 447 12.06 -14.37 10.20
C PRO A 447 12.81 -13.16 9.64
N ASP A 448 12.14 -12.23 8.95
CA ASP A 448 12.79 -11.19 8.11
C ASP A 448 12.33 -9.75 8.42
N GLY A 449 11.64 -9.58 9.54
CA GLY A 449 11.32 -8.29 10.12
C GLY A 449 10.03 -7.65 9.62
N ALA A 450 9.24 -8.37 8.82
CA ALA A 450 7.94 -7.92 8.34
C ALA A 450 6.87 -7.89 9.44
N TRP A 451 5.78 -7.16 9.17
CA TRP A 451 4.62 -7.07 10.06
C TRP A 451 3.34 -7.25 9.26
N ASP A 452 2.53 -8.23 9.64
CA ASP A 452 1.38 -8.68 8.88
C ASP A 452 0.19 -7.71 8.91
N GLU A 453 0.10 -6.85 9.93
CA GLU A 453 -0.88 -5.75 9.99
C GLU A 453 -0.51 -4.58 9.04
N GLY A 454 0.60 -4.70 8.30
CA GLY A 454 1.05 -3.72 7.32
C GLY A 454 1.91 -2.60 7.90
N LEU A 455 2.33 -1.70 7.00
CA LEU A 455 3.39 -0.72 7.26
C LEU A 455 3.05 0.30 8.37
N GLY A 456 1.78 0.68 8.52
CA GLY A 456 1.35 1.63 9.55
C GLY A 456 1.48 1.05 10.96
N TYR A 457 1.08 -0.21 11.11
CA TYR A 457 1.16 -0.94 12.38
C TYR A 457 2.55 -1.47 12.69
N TRP A 458 3.37 -1.72 11.67
CA TRP A 458 4.82 -1.89 11.85
C TRP A 458 5.42 -0.68 12.56
N ASN A 459 5.16 0.53 12.05
CA ASN A 459 5.66 1.78 12.64
C ASN A 459 5.15 1.95 14.08
N TYR A 460 3.86 1.67 14.30
CA TYR A 460 3.28 1.75 15.64
C TYR A 460 3.92 0.74 16.60
N SER A 461 4.26 -0.47 16.16
CA SER A 461 4.95 -1.47 16.98
C SER A 461 6.36 -1.03 17.36
N ILE A 462 7.17 -0.61 16.38
CA ILE A 462 8.56 -0.19 16.57
C ILE A 462 8.67 1.06 17.46
N ARG A 463 7.75 2.02 17.32
CA ARG A 463 7.68 3.26 18.13
C ARG A 463 7.54 3.02 19.64
N TYR A 464 7.12 1.82 20.09
CA TYR A 464 7.02 1.49 21.51
C TYR A 464 7.95 0.36 21.92
N LEU A 465 8.21 -0.62 21.06
CA LEU A 465 9.18 -1.68 21.33
C LEU A 465 10.59 -1.12 21.52
N ILE A 466 11.03 -0.18 20.67
CA ILE A 466 12.38 0.38 20.77
C ILE A 466 12.57 1.20 22.05
N PRO A 467 11.66 2.13 22.45
CA PRO A 467 11.75 2.77 23.76
C PRO A 467 11.74 1.81 24.96
N PHE A 468 11.02 0.69 24.86
CA PHE A 468 11.02 -0.35 25.90
C PHE A 468 12.40 -0.98 26.04
N ILE A 469 12.98 -1.47 24.94
CA ILE A 469 14.32 -2.07 24.91
C ILE A 469 15.38 -1.05 25.33
N ALA A 470 15.36 0.15 24.74
CA ALA A 470 16.34 1.20 25.01
C ALA A 470 16.34 1.61 26.50
N SER A 471 15.17 1.65 27.14
CA SER A 471 15.06 1.98 28.57
C SER A 471 15.61 0.88 29.48
N LEU A 472 15.38 -0.39 29.13
CA LEU A 472 15.99 -1.53 29.84
C LEU A 472 17.53 -1.46 29.74
N GLN A 473 18.06 -1.24 28.54
CA GLN A 473 19.50 -1.10 28.32
C GLN A 473 20.10 0.10 29.07
N SER A 474 19.46 1.27 29.00
CA SER A 474 19.98 2.47 29.64
C SER A 474 19.92 2.39 31.16
N ALA A 475 18.86 1.82 31.73
CA ALA A 475 18.64 1.74 33.17
C ALA A 475 19.31 0.53 33.84
N LEU A 476 19.35 -0.63 33.18
CA LEU A 476 19.83 -1.90 33.73
C LEU A 476 21.10 -2.43 33.06
N GLY A 477 21.53 -1.85 31.93
CA GLY A 477 22.68 -2.34 31.16
C GLY A 477 22.39 -3.63 30.38
N THR A 478 21.13 -4.06 30.30
CA THR A 478 20.70 -5.26 29.58
C THR A 478 19.28 -5.06 29.04
N ASP A 479 18.96 -5.72 27.93
CA ASP A 479 17.62 -5.87 27.38
C ASP A 479 17.08 -7.30 27.55
N PHE A 480 17.76 -8.12 28.35
CA PHE A 480 17.42 -9.52 28.56
C PHE A 480 17.37 -10.33 27.25
N GLY A 481 18.14 -9.95 26.23
CA GLY A 481 18.23 -10.68 24.97
C GLY A 481 17.12 -10.39 23.96
N LEU A 482 16.27 -9.39 24.20
CA LEU A 482 15.21 -8.98 23.26
C LEU A 482 15.76 -8.48 21.92
N THR A 483 16.95 -7.87 21.90
CA THR A 483 17.63 -7.49 20.65
C THR A 483 18.11 -8.70 19.84
N ALA A 484 18.21 -9.87 20.47
CA ALA A 484 18.56 -11.11 19.78
C ALA A 484 17.33 -11.85 19.22
N THR A 485 16.14 -11.26 19.27
CA THR A 485 14.93 -11.84 18.67
C THR A 485 15.07 -11.90 17.15
N PRO A 486 14.84 -13.06 16.52
CA PRO A 486 14.90 -13.21 15.07
C PRO A 486 13.99 -12.20 14.34
N GLY A 487 14.50 -11.60 13.26
CA GLY A 487 13.76 -10.62 12.46
C GLY A 487 13.91 -9.17 12.93
N LEU A 488 14.31 -8.92 14.18
CA LEU A 488 14.41 -7.56 14.70
C LEU A 488 15.58 -6.77 14.10
N ALA A 489 16.68 -7.45 13.73
CA ALA A 489 17.80 -6.84 13.01
C ALA A 489 17.42 -6.44 11.57
N GLU A 490 16.51 -7.20 10.96
CA GLU A 490 16.06 -7.02 9.58
C GLU A 490 14.86 -6.06 9.46
N THR A 491 14.16 -5.79 10.56
CA THR A 491 12.87 -5.08 10.55
C THR A 491 12.91 -3.70 9.92
N GLY A 492 14.04 -3.00 10.02
CA GLY A 492 14.22 -1.69 9.39
C GLY A 492 14.15 -1.72 7.86
N TYR A 493 14.34 -2.89 7.23
CA TYR A 493 14.17 -3.03 5.78
C TYR A 493 12.70 -3.02 5.35
N PHE A 494 11.76 -3.41 6.21
CA PHE A 494 10.34 -3.45 5.86
C PHE A 494 9.82 -2.08 5.36
N PRO A 495 9.95 -0.96 6.09
CA PRO A 495 9.55 0.34 5.57
C PRO A 495 10.38 0.83 4.37
N ILE A 496 11.65 0.43 4.26
CA ILE A 496 12.53 0.85 3.15
C ILE A 496 12.06 0.24 1.83
N TYR A 497 11.74 -1.06 1.84
CA TYR A 497 11.34 -1.77 0.64
C TYR A 497 9.87 -1.57 0.27
N LEU A 498 8.98 -1.36 1.25
CA LEU A 498 7.55 -1.12 0.97
C LEU A 498 7.24 0.31 0.50
N VAL A 499 8.20 1.23 0.50
CA VAL A 499 8.00 2.61 0.02
C VAL A 499 8.60 2.78 -1.37
N GLY A 500 7.71 2.98 -2.35
CA GLY A 500 8.05 3.37 -3.70
C GLY A 500 8.18 4.89 -3.85
N PRO A 501 8.63 5.39 -5.01
CA PRO A 501 8.85 6.82 -5.24
C PRO A 501 7.60 7.69 -5.08
N ASN A 502 6.39 7.13 -5.27
CA ASN A 502 5.14 7.87 -5.23
C ASN A 502 4.18 7.40 -4.11
N GLY A 503 4.69 6.66 -3.12
CA GLY A 503 3.93 6.24 -1.95
C GLY A 503 4.31 4.85 -1.43
N SER A 504 3.73 4.47 -0.29
CA SER A 504 3.90 3.11 0.25
C SER A 504 3.02 2.09 -0.47
N PHE A 505 3.40 0.81 -0.41
CA PHE A 505 2.49 -0.30 -0.67
C PHE A 505 1.58 -0.47 0.57
N ASN A 506 0.47 0.25 0.57
CA ASN A 506 -0.44 0.41 1.71
C ASN A 506 -1.56 -0.64 1.76
N PHE A 507 -1.20 -1.92 1.85
CA PHE A 507 -2.15 -3.00 2.13
C PHE A 507 -2.65 -2.96 3.58
N ALA A 508 -3.69 -3.75 3.89
CA ALA A 508 -4.38 -3.71 5.19
C ALA A 508 -4.89 -2.28 5.55
N ASP A 509 -5.16 -2.03 6.84
CA ASP A 509 -5.47 -0.69 7.36
C ASP A 509 -4.24 0.22 7.36
N SER A 510 -3.83 0.68 6.18
CA SER A 510 -2.67 1.55 6.00
C SER A 510 -2.96 2.76 5.12
N GLY A 511 -2.24 3.85 5.38
CA GLY A 511 -2.19 5.02 4.49
C GLY A 511 -1.04 4.92 3.51
N SER A 512 -1.13 5.63 2.38
CA SER A 512 -0.11 5.64 1.30
C SER A 512 1.14 6.47 1.61
N GLY A 513 1.22 7.09 2.80
CA GLY A 513 2.33 7.94 3.20
C GLY A 513 3.61 7.15 3.55
N THR A 514 4.75 7.83 3.46
CA THR A 514 6.03 7.27 3.90
C THR A 514 6.10 7.16 5.42
N VAL A 515 6.56 6.01 5.92
CA VAL A 515 6.84 5.84 7.34
C VAL A 515 8.07 6.64 7.76
N ARG A 516 7.93 7.37 8.87
CA ARG A 516 8.95 8.23 9.45
C ARG A 516 9.13 7.84 10.91
N THR A 517 10.27 7.23 11.25
CA THR A 517 10.48 6.62 12.57
C THR A 517 11.93 6.84 13.01
N PRO A 518 12.19 7.75 13.98
CA PRO A 518 13.54 7.96 14.51
C PRO A 518 14.19 6.67 15.04
N GLU A 519 13.37 5.67 15.39
CA GLU A 519 13.78 4.35 15.83
C GLU A 519 14.67 3.63 14.79
N LEU A 520 14.63 3.99 13.49
CA LEU A 520 15.60 3.50 12.50
C LEU A 520 17.05 3.94 12.80
N PHE A 521 17.26 5.11 13.40
CA PHE A 521 18.60 5.50 13.87
C PHE A 521 19.07 4.62 15.04
N TRP A 522 18.14 4.22 15.91
CA TRP A 522 18.46 3.30 17.00
C TRP A 522 18.78 1.90 16.46
N LEU A 523 18.01 1.42 15.48
CA LEU A 523 18.26 0.13 14.81
C LEU A 523 19.61 0.14 14.09
N ASP A 524 19.98 1.22 13.40
CA ASP A 524 21.32 1.37 12.81
C ASP A 524 22.42 1.26 13.87
N ASN A 525 22.33 2.05 14.94
CA ASN A 525 23.32 2.02 16.02
C ASN A 525 23.43 0.65 16.71
N THR A 526 22.34 -0.13 16.74
CA THR A 526 22.28 -1.42 17.43
C THR A 526 22.80 -2.56 16.57
N TYR A 527 22.48 -2.55 15.27
CA TYR A 527 22.77 -3.66 14.36
C TYR A 527 23.84 -3.36 13.30
N ASP A 528 24.37 -2.13 13.28
CA ASP A 528 25.36 -1.65 12.30
C ASP A 528 24.84 -1.80 10.86
N VAL A 529 23.67 -1.18 10.60
CA VAL A 529 22.98 -1.23 9.30
C VAL A 529 22.80 0.20 8.74
N PRO A 530 23.84 0.77 8.07
CA PRO A 530 23.84 2.17 7.67
C PRO A 530 22.69 2.58 6.73
N ALA A 531 22.09 1.60 6.04
CA ALA A 531 20.91 1.81 5.20
C ALA A 531 19.72 2.39 6.00
N PHE A 532 19.58 2.04 7.28
CA PHE A 532 18.49 2.55 8.12
C PHE A 532 18.64 4.04 8.41
N SER A 533 19.86 4.48 8.74
CA SER A 533 20.18 5.92 8.89
C SER A 533 20.08 6.67 7.56
N TRP A 534 20.57 6.09 6.46
CA TRP A 534 20.45 6.68 5.12
C TRP A 534 18.98 6.94 4.76
N TRP A 535 18.10 5.96 4.96
CA TRP A 535 16.67 6.11 4.69
C TRP A 535 16.02 7.17 5.59
N GLN A 536 16.26 7.08 6.90
CA GLN A 536 15.60 7.94 7.86
C GLN A 536 16.02 9.41 7.68
N ARG A 537 17.27 9.70 7.31
CA ARG A 537 17.75 11.07 7.00
C ARG A 537 16.97 11.75 5.88
N GLN A 538 16.51 10.99 4.88
CA GLN A 538 15.77 11.51 3.75
C GLN A 538 14.28 11.73 4.06
N HIS A 539 13.75 11.01 5.05
CA HIS A 539 12.33 10.96 5.35
C HIS A 539 11.98 11.57 6.72
N THR A 540 12.82 12.45 7.27
CA THR A 540 12.51 13.14 8.53
C THR A 540 11.50 14.27 8.33
N SER A 541 10.41 14.26 9.09
CA SER A 541 9.53 15.40 9.31
C SER A 541 9.17 15.41 10.79
N PRO A 542 10.13 15.80 11.65
CA PRO A 542 10.19 15.22 12.96
C PRO A 542 9.14 15.77 13.91
N GLY A 543 8.65 17.01 13.82
CA GLY A 543 7.59 17.48 14.74
C GLY A 543 7.88 17.10 16.20
N SER A 544 6.96 16.39 16.87
CA SER A 544 7.17 15.84 18.23
C SER A 544 8.26 14.74 18.31
N ALA A 545 8.54 14.04 17.21
CA ALA A 545 9.61 13.04 17.09
C ALA A 545 11.03 13.65 16.99
N ALA A 546 11.17 14.99 16.94
CA ALA A 546 12.47 15.67 16.87
C ALA A 546 13.37 15.37 18.07
N ALA A 547 12.78 15.21 19.26
CA ALA A 547 13.52 14.79 20.44
C ALA A 547 14.21 13.44 20.22
N ARG A 548 13.50 12.44 19.69
CA ARG A 548 14.07 11.11 19.40
C ARG A 548 15.04 11.12 18.22
N CYS A 549 14.82 11.95 17.20
CA CYS A 549 15.81 12.16 16.13
C CYS A 549 17.13 12.66 16.72
N LEU A 550 17.11 13.71 17.54
CA LEU A 550 18.32 14.24 18.19
C LEU A 550 18.96 13.20 19.12
N LEU A 551 18.14 12.42 19.83
CA LEU A 551 18.62 11.40 20.75
C LEU A 551 19.37 10.27 20.03
N TRP A 552 18.81 9.68 18.99
CA TRP A 552 19.40 8.49 18.37
C TRP A 552 20.28 8.77 17.16
N TYR A 553 20.14 9.91 16.50
CA TYR A 553 21.02 10.26 15.40
C TYR A 553 22.47 10.47 15.88
N ARG A 554 23.40 9.89 15.13
CA ARG A 554 24.83 10.12 15.27
C ARG A 554 25.30 10.90 14.04
N PRO A 555 26.05 12.02 14.21
CA PRO A 555 26.58 12.77 13.07
C PRO A 555 27.29 11.86 12.06
N SER A 556 27.09 12.13 10.77
CA SER A 556 27.60 11.35 9.63
C SER A 556 27.06 9.91 9.48
N ALA A 557 26.17 9.42 10.36
CA ALA A 557 25.58 8.08 10.22
C ALA A 557 24.76 7.96 8.92
N GLY A 558 25.08 6.96 8.10
CA GLY A 558 24.46 6.76 6.79
C GLY A 558 24.67 7.91 5.79
N ALA A 559 25.58 8.86 6.05
CA ALA A 559 25.83 10.00 5.15
C ALA A 559 26.59 9.60 3.88
N GLU A 560 27.49 8.62 4.01
CA GLU A 560 28.30 8.05 2.92
C GLU A 560 27.73 6.72 2.40
N PHE A 561 26.52 6.36 2.82
CA PHE A 561 25.86 5.16 2.32
C PHE A 561 25.30 5.44 0.93
N GLU A 562 25.75 4.65 -0.04
CA GLU A 562 25.22 4.64 -1.40
C GLU A 562 24.35 3.38 -1.57
N PRO A 563 23.07 3.49 -1.96
CA PRO A 563 22.15 2.38 -2.12
C PRO A 563 22.40 1.62 -3.44
N THR A 564 23.62 1.14 -3.64
CA THR A 564 23.93 0.31 -4.81
C THR A 564 23.25 -1.06 -4.70
N PRO A 565 22.93 -1.74 -5.82
CA PRO A 565 22.27 -3.05 -5.80
C PRO A 565 22.97 -4.11 -4.93
N ASP A 566 24.29 -4.05 -4.79
CA ASP A 566 25.06 -4.96 -3.92
C ASP A 566 24.86 -4.70 -2.42
N ARG A 567 24.62 -3.44 -2.02
CA ARG A 567 24.48 -3.01 -0.61
C ARG A 567 23.02 -2.93 -0.18
N LEU A 568 22.14 -2.60 -1.11
CA LEU A 568 20.71 -2.55 -0.95
C LEU A 568 20.07 -3.07 -2.25
N PRO A 569 19.79 -4.39 -2.34
CA PRO A 569 19.14 -4.97 -3.50
C PRO A 569 17.88 -4.20 -3.93
N LEU A 570 17.54 -4.28 -5.22
CA LEU A 570 16.35 -3.61 -5.73
C LEU A 570 15.06 -4.28 -5.23
N ASP A 571 15.10 -5.60 -5.04
CA ASP A 571 13.92 -6.39 -4.74
C ASP A 571 14.02 -7.07 -3.39
N ARG A 572 12.85 -7.39 -2.82
CA ARG A 572 12.78 -8.11 -1.56
C ARG A 572 11.51 -8.92 -1.45
N TYR A 573 11.66 -10.11 -0.90
CA TYR A 573 10.58 -10.98 -0.48
C TYR A 573 10.59 -11.12 1.05
N PHE A 574 9.43 -10.89 1.67
CA PHE A 574 9.18 -11.05 3.09
C PHE A 574 8.27 -12.25 3.33
N ARG A 575 8.79 -13.26 4.03
CA ARG A 575 8.13 -14.53 4.35
C ARG A 575 7.12 -14.35 5.47
N GLU A 576 6.17 -15.30 5.58
CA GLU A 576 5.05 -15.32 6.52
C GLU A 576 4.02 -14.20 6.33
N THR A 577 4.46 -12.93 6.24
CA THR A 577 3.62 -11.83 5.76
C THR A 577 3.31 -11.98 4.26
N GLU A 578 4.20 -12.68 3.53
CA GLU A 578 4.10 -13.00 2.11
C GLU A 578 3.89 -11.74 1.26
N VAL A 579 4.92 -10.89 1.22
CA VAL A 579 4.95 -9.66 0.42
C VAL A 579 6.22 -9.63 -0.40
N VAL A 580 6.10 -9.28 -1.69
CA VAL A 580 7.25 -9.05 -2.58
C VAL A 580 7.21 -7.62 -3.09
N THR A 581 8.38 -7.00 -3.23
CA THR A 581 8.55 -5.68 -3.82
C THR A 581 9.65 -5.69 -4.87
N PHE A 582 9.44 -4.93 -5.93
CA PHE A 582 10.36 -4.75 -7.04
C PHE A 582 10.61 -3.27 -7.30
N ARG A 583 11.82 -2.91 -7.72
CA ARG A 583 12.09 -1.56 -8.25
C ARG A 583 13.15 -1.55 -9.34
N SER A 584 13.16 -0.49 -10.13
CA SER A 584 14.18 -0.27 -11.17
C SER A 584 15.40 0.50 -10.68
N ALA A 585 15.25 1.34 -9.65
CA ALA A 585 16.34 2.11 -9.07
C ALA A 585 16.02 2.59 -7.64
N TRP A 586 17.07 2.90 -6.87
CA TRP A 586 17.00 3.74 -5.68
C TRP A 586 17.25 5.20 -6.05
N GLU A 587 16.74 6.14 -5.26
CA GLU A 587 16.95 7.59 -5.40
C GLU A 587 16.46 8.25 -6.70
N ASP A 588 15.81 7.50 -7.60
CA ASP A 588 15.12 8.04 -8.78
C ASP A 588 13.61 8.18 -8.53
N GLY A 589 13.12 9.43 -8.53
CA GLY A 589 11.70 9.76 -8.39
C GLY A 589 10.81 9.24 -9.53
N LYS A 590 11.40 8.82 -10.66
CA LYS A 590 10.72 8.24 -11.81
C LYS A 590 10.79 6.71 -11.85
N ALA A 591 11.54 6.08 -10.94
CA ALA A 591 11.74 4.64 -10.95
C ALA A 591 10.40 3.88 -10.98
N ALA A 592 10.37 2.82 -11.78
CA ALA A 592 9.34 1.81 -11.66
C ALA A 592 9.44 1.12 -10.30
N PHE A 593 8.31 0.97 -9.60
CA PHE A 593 8.19 0.23 -8.35
C PHE A 593 6.87 -0.55 -8.34
N ALA A 594 6.91 -1.82 -7.95
CA ALA A 594 5.72 -2.64 -7.78
C ALA A 594 5.81 -3.42 -6.47
N GLY A 595 4.67 -3.59 -5.81
CA GLY A 595 4.54 -4.46 -4.63
C GLY A 595 3.34 -5.37 -4.79
N MET A 596 3.46 -6.63 -4.38
CA MET A 596 2.35 -7.59 -4.37
C MET A 596 2.29 -8.31 -3.03
N LYS A 597 1.06 -8.53 -2.53
CA LYS A 597 0.78 -9.23 -1.29
C LYS A 597 0.06 -10.56 -1.56
N ALA A 598 0.48 -11.60 -0.85
CA ALA A 598 -0.24 -12.84 -0.65
C ALA A 598 -0.57 -12.98 0.85
N GLY A 599 -0.29 -14.12 1.47
CA GLY A 599 -0.39 -14.33 2.92
C GLY A 599 -1.78 -14.73 3.39
N ILE A 600 -2.08 -14.39 4.64
CA ILE A 600 -3.38 -14.64 5.26
C ILE A 600 -4.33 -13.45 5.11
N ASN A 601 -5.64 -13.69 5.25
CA ASN A 601 -6.68 -12.66 5.41
C ASN A 601 -7.10 -12.49 6.89
N ALA A 602 -6.70 -13.40 7.78
CA ALA A 602 -7.10 -13.46 9.18
C ALA A 602 -6.27 -12.57 10.11
N ALA A 603 -5.17 -11.98 9.61
CA ALA A 603 -4.36 -11.02 10.35
C ALA A 603 -5.21 -9.86 10.88
N HIS A 604 -4.82 -9.31 12.04
CA HIS A 604 -5.48 -8.12 12.57
C HIS A 604 -5.33 -6.95 11.60
N HIS A 605 -6.37 -6.10 11.52
CA HIS A 605 -6.42 -4.93 10.63
C HIS A 605 -6.31 -5.23 9.13
N ASN A 606 -6.32 -6.49 8.75
CA ASN A 606 -6.17 -6.92 7.38
C ASN A 606 -7.47 -6.78 6.58
N ASP A 607 -7.34 -6.91 5.27
CA ASP A 607 -8.42 -6.83 4.30
C ASP A 607 -8.46 -8.11 3.45
N MET A 608 -9.54 -8.33 2.69
CA MET A 608 -9.60 -9.43 1.71
C MET A 608 -8.78 -9.07 0.47
N ASP A 609 -7.45 -9.00 0.64
CA ASP A 609 -6.52 -8.37 -0.29
C ASP A 609 -5.43 -9.30 -0.81
N VAL A 610 -5.59 -10.62 -0.64
CA VAL A 610 -4.70 -11.61 -1.25
C VAL A 610 -4.67 -11.41 -2.77
N GLY A 611 -3.46 -11.28 -3.32
CA GLY A 611 -3.20 -10.98 -4.72
C GLY A 611 -3.13 -9.49 -5.06
N THR A 612 -3.41 -8.57 -4.12
CA THR A 612 -3.38 -7.13 -4.40
C THR A 612 -1.98 -6.65 -4.73
N PHE A 613 -1.89 -5.66 -5.62
CA PHE A 613 -0.64 -5.02 -5.99
C PHE A 613 -0.77 -3.50 -6.18
N VAL A 614 0.36 -2.82 -6.27
CA VAL A 614 0.49 -1.39 -6.65
C VAL A 614 1.56 -1.23 -7.71
N PHE A 615 1.49 -0.13 -8.49
CA PHE A 615 2.51 0.17 -9.50
C PHE A 615 2.78 1.67 -9.62
N ASP A 616 4.05 2.03 -9.44
CA ASP A 616 4.64 3.34 -9.71
C ASP A 616 5.48 3.26 -10.98
N ALA A 617 5.43 4.30 -11.82
CA ALA A 617 6.40 4.53 -12.87
C ALA A 617 6.33 5.98 -13.38
N LEU A 618 7.46 6.52 -13.84
CA LEU A 618 7.55 7.88 -14.39
C LEU A 618 7.08 8.99 -13.43
N GLY A 619 7.18 8.74 -12.12
CA GLY A 619 6.75 9.69 -11.09
C GLY A 619 5.22 9.78 -10.93
N VAL A 620 4.51 8.69 -11.21
CA VAL A 620 3.06 8.53 -11.03
C VAL A 620 2.78 7.19 -10.37
N ARG A 621 1.90 7.18 -9.36
CA ARG A 621 1.22 5.97 -8.85
C ARG A 621 0.08 5.65 -9.80
N TRP A 622 0.30 4.70 -10.70
CA TRP A 622 -0.67 4.35 -11.74
C TRP A 622 -1.77 3.43 -11.21
N ILE A 623 -1.37 2.42 -10.43
CA ILE A 623 -2.28 1.48 -9.78
C ILE A 623 -2.15 1.66 -8.26
N GLU A 624 -3.24 2.06 -7.61
CA GLU A 624 -3.24 2.49 -6.21
C GLU A 624 -4.08 1.60 -5.29
N ALA A 625 -3.74 1.56 -3.99
CA ALA A 625 -4.53 0.88 -2.97
C ALA A 625 -5.31 1.91 -2.15
N LEU A 626 -6.59 1.65 -1.88
CA LEU A 626 -7.51 2.61 -1.26
C LEU A 626 -7.26 2.82 0.25
N GLY A 627 -6.60 1.86 0.92
CA GLY A 627 -6.25 1.92 2.34
C GLY A 627 -7.41 1.67 3.30
N ALA A 628 -7.30 2.22 4.51
CA ALA A 628 -8.26 2.08 5.60
C ALA A 628 -9.63 2.75 5.30
N ASP A 629 -10.66 2.36 6.05
CA ASP A 629 -11.95 3.07 6.11
C ASP A 629 -12.12 3.70 7.51
N ASP A 630 -13.25 4.35 7.79
CA ASP A 630 -13.52 4.91 9.12
C ASP A 630 -13.68 3.79 10.16
N TYR A 631 -12.86 3.83 11.22
CA TYR A 631 -12.87 2.85 12.32
C TYR A 631 -14.16 2.90 13.15
N ASN A 632 -14.95 3.97 13.04
CA ASN A 632 -16.24 4.13 13.73
C ASN A 632 -17.40 3.46 12.99
N LEU A 633 -17.14 2.84 11.84
CA LEU A 633 -18.14 2.10 11.10
C LEU A 633 -18.72 0.92 11.93
N PRO A 634 -20.05 0.73 11.97
CA PRO A 634 -20.66 -0.34 12.75
C PRO A 634 -20.16 -1.75 12.38
N GLY A 635 -19.48 -2.42 13.31
CA GLY A 635 -18.93 -3.75 13.08
C GLY A 635 -17.61 -3.76 12.31
N TYR A 636 -16.91 -2.63 12.20
CA TYR A 636 -15.59 -2.54 11.56
C TYR A 636 -14.55 -3.52 12.14
N PHE A 637 -14.63 -3.77 13.45
CA PHE A 637 -13.79 -4.73 14.18
C PHE A 637 -14.46 -6.10 14.39
N ASP A 638 -15.62 -6.35 13.77
CA ASP A 638 -16.23 -7.68 13.74
C ASP A 638 -15.69 -8.48 12.55
N TYR A 639 -14.62 -9.23 12.83
CA TYR A 639 -13.93 -10.11 11.88
C TYR A 639 -14.72 -11.38 11.53
N ASN A 640 -15.87 -11.65 12.18
CA ASN A 640 -16.71 -12.78 11.82
C ASN A 640 -17.67 -12.45 10.67
N ARG A 641 -18.06 -11.17 10.53
CA ARG A 641 -19.03 -10.75 9.50
C ARG A 641 -18.97 -9.27 9.18
N GLY A 642 -19.09 -8.40 10.18
CA GLY A 642 -19.32 -6.97 10.00
C GLY A 642 -18.33 -6.26 9.07
N ARG A 643 -17.02 -6.48 9.30
CA ARG A 643 -15.92 -5.84 8.57
C ARG A 643 -15.98 -6.11 7.06
N TRP A 644 -16.35 -7.33 6.69
CA TRP A 644 -16.31 -7.82 5.31
C TRP A 644 -17.48 -7.35 4.44
N ASN A 645 -18.35 -6.49 4.98
CA ASN A 645 -19.42 -5.84 4.22
C ASN A 645 -18.98 -4.52 3.58
N TYR A 646 -17.84 -3.96 3.99
CA TYR A 646 -17.37 -2.67 3.47
C TYR A 646 -16.56 -2.84 2.19
N TYR A 647 -16.78 -1.95 1.22
CA TYR A 647 -16.15 -2.00 -0.10
C TYR A 647 -14.63 -2.14 -0.03
N ARG A 648 -13.99 -1.23 0.72
CA ARG A 648 -12.53 -1.24 0.88
C ARG A 648 -12.05 -2.55 1.51
N LYS A 649 -12.87 -3.28 2.26
CA LYS A 649 -12.48 -4.48 3.02
C LYS A 649 -12.69 -5.78 2.23
N ARG A 650 -13.21 -5.68 1.02
CA ARG A 650 -13.54 -6.79 0.11
C ARG A 650 -12.59 -6.82 -1.09
N PRO A 651 -12.45 -7.94 -1.81
CA PRO A 651 -11.52 -8.03 -2.93
C PRO A 651 -11.90 -7.11 -4.09
N GLU A 652 -13.19 -6.79 -4.27
CA GLU A 652 -13.66 -5.82 -5.27
C GLU A 652 -13.22 -4.36 -5.03
N GLY A 653 -12.75 -4.06 -3.82
CA GLY A 653 -12.09 -2.81 -3.43
C GLY A 653 -10.56 -2.91 -3.43
N ARG A 654 -9.99 -3.98 -3.98
CA ARG A 654 -8.55 -4.26 -4.07
C ARG A 654 -8.12 -4.48 -5.51
N ASN A 655 -6.82 -4.46 -5.76
CA ASN A 655 -6.25 -4.71 -7.10
C ASN A 655 -6.05 -6.21 -7.33
N THR A 656 -7.14 -6.97 -7.19
CA THR A 656 -7.13 -8.44 -7.21
C THR A 656 -8.34 -8.97 -7.97
N ILE A 657 -8.50 -10.30 -7.99
CA ILE A 657 -9.61 -10.97 -8.67
C ILE A 657 -10.81 -11.20 -7.73
N VAL A 658 -12.00 -11.32 -8.31
CA VAL A 658 -13.21 -11.79 -7.64
C VAL A 658 -13.81 -12.92 -8.47
N LEU A 659 -14.14 -14.03 -7.80
CA LEU A 659 -14.95 -15.11 -8.36
C LEU A 659 -16.32 -15.04 -7.70
N ASN A 660 -17.38 -15.14 -8.51
CA ASN A 660 -18.78 -15.22 -8.10
C ASN A 660 -19.16 -14.18 -7.02
N PRO A 661 -19.19 -12.87 -7.36
CA PRO A 661 -19.52 -11.82 -6.40
C PRO A 661 -20.88 -12.04 -5.72
N GLY A 662 -20.97 -11.70 -4.43
CA GLY A 662 -22.18 -11.87 -3.63
C GLY A 662 -22.04 -11.38 -2.20
N GLU A 663 -22.97 -11.74 -1.31
CA GLU A 663 -22.99 -11.22 0.08
C GLU A 663 -21.82 -11.69 0.95
N GLY A 664 -21.17 -12.81 0.59
CA GLY A 664 -20.01 -13.34 1.31
C GLY A 664 -18.76 -12.46 1.17
N PRO A 665 -17.68 -12.73 1.93
CA PRO A 665 -16.45 -11.94 1.92
C PRO A 665 -15.68 -11.94 0.59
N GLY A 666 -15.98 -12.87 -0.32
CA GLY A 666 -15.34 -13.00 -1.65
C GLY A 666 -14.03 -13.80 -1.65
N GLN A 667 -13.26 -13.72 -0.56
CA GLN A 667 -12.12 -14.59 -0.27
C GLN A 667 -12.31 -15.29 1.08
N ASP A 668 -11.66 -16.45 1.24
CA ASP A 668 -11.57 -17.15 2.51
C ASP A 668 -10.65 -16.39 3.49
N LEU A 669 -10.92 -16.52 4.80
CA LEU A 669 -10.17 -15.78 5.84
C LEU A 669 -8.72 -16.26 6.03
N LEU A 670 -8.38 -17.48 5.60
CA LEU A 670 -7.04 -18.05 5.71
C LEU A 670 -6.43 -18.00 7.11
N THR A 671 -6.88 -18.86 8.02
CA THR A 671 -6.30 -19.00 9.36
C THR A 671 -5.07 -19.90 9.37
N ASP A 672 -5.13 -21.04 8.67
CA ASP A 672 -4.14 -22.12 8.79
C ASP A 672 -3.45 -22.51 7.47
N SER A 673 -3.86 -21.89 6.35
CA SER A 673 -3.32 -22.14 5.01
C SER A 673 -3.12 -20.83 4.27
N PRO A 674 -2.01 -20.09 4.50
CA PRO A 674 -1.74 -18.85 3.80
C PRO A 674 -1.58 -19.06 2.29
N ALA A 675 -1.98 -18.07 1.50
CA ALA A 675 -1.48 -17.92 0.13
C ALA A 675 0.02 -17.58 0.19
N ARG A 676 0.84 -18.18 -0.67
CA ARG A 676 2.31 -18.01 -0.59
C ARG A 676 2.93 -17.68 -1.93
N PHE A 677 4.07 -17.02 -1.88
CA PHE A 677 4.94 -16.94 -3.04
C PHE A 677 5.64 -18.30 -3.25
N VAL A 678 5.27 -18.99 -4.33
CA VAL A 678 5.80 -20.31 -4.67
C VAL A 678 7.04 -20.23 -5.56
N PHE A 679 7.29 -19.07 -6.17
CA PHE A 679 8.48 -18.80 -6.97
C PHE A 679 8.82 -17.30 -6.96
N HIS A 680 10.11 -16.97 -6.97
CA HIS A 680 10.59 -15.63 -7.26
C HIS A 680 12.02 -15.67 -7.84
N ARG A 681 12.36 -14.75 -8.75
CA ARG A 681 13.71 -14.57 -9.30
C ARG A 681 13.98 -13.10 -9.56
N PHE A 682 15.16 -12.63 -9.12
CA PHE A 682 15.58 -11.22 -9.21
C PHE A 682 16.93 -11.11 -9.93
N THR A 683 16.97 -10.38 -11.04
CA THR A 683 18.17 -10.12 -11.87
C THR A 683 18.24 -8.63 -12.23
N ASP A 684 19.36 -8.10 -12.70
CA ASP A 684 19.44 -6.66 -13.03
C ASP A 684 18.41 -6.21 -14.07
N ALA A 685 18.05 -7.09 -15.02
CA ALA A 685 17.12 -6.78 -16.11
C ALA A 685 15.64 -7.08 -15.77
N GLU A 686 15.38 -7.99 -14.83
CA GLU A 686 14.05 -8.53 -14.60
C GLU A 686 13.82 -8.93 -13.13
N ALA A 687 12.61 -8.76 -12.64
CA ALA A 687 12.18 -9.32 -11.36
C ALA A 687 10.81 -9.96 -11.49
N VAL A 688 10.69 -11.24 -11.14
CA VAL A 688 9.46 -12.02 -11.27
C VAL A 688 9.10 -12.72 -9.97
N ALA A 689 7.80 -12.90 -9.73
CA ALA A 689 7.29 -13.73 -8.65
C ALA A 689 5.94 -14.36 -9.00
N ILE A 690 5.67 -15.54 -8.45
CA ILE A 690 4.40 -16.25 -8.57
C ILE A 690 3.85 -16.49 -7.18
N ALA A 691 2.63 -16.02 -6.95
CA ALA A 691 1.85 -16.32 -5.77
C ALA A 691 0.79 -17.38 -6.07
N ASP A 692 0.74 -18.42 -5.25
CA ASP A 692 -0.40 -19.34 -5.19
C ASP A 692 -1.46 -18.73 -4.27
N LEU A 693 -2.52 -18.21 -4.88
CA LEU A 693 -3.68 -17.62 -4.22
C LEU A 693 -4.80 -18.64 -4.00
N THR A 694 -4.64 -19.89 -4.44
CA THR A 694 -5.66 -20.94 -4.37
C THR A 694 -6.28 -21.07 -2.98
N PRO A 695 -5.53 -20.99 -1.87
CA PRO A 695 -6.15 -21.04 -0.54
C PRO A 695 -7.25 -19.99 -0.33
N ALA A 696 -7.09 -18.77 -0.85
CA ALA A 696 -8.08 -17.67 -0.71
C ALA A 696 -9.38 -17.93 -1.47
N TYR A 697 -9.36 -18.87 -2.42
CA TYR A 697 -10.47 -19.20 -3.31
C TYR A 697 -10.80 -20.69 -3.30
N ALA A 698 -10.39 -21.44 -2.27
CA ALA A 698 -10.44 -22.91 -2.25
C ALA A 698 -11.88 -23.45 -2.41
N SER A 699 -12.88 -22.68 -1.96
CA SER A 699 -14.30 -23.00 -2.13
C SER A 699 -14.82 -22.80 -3.57
N GLN A 700 -14.08 -22.10 -4.42
CA GLN A 700 -14.51 -21.63 -5.75
C GLN A 700 -13.63 -22.15 -6.90
N ALA A 701 -12.34 -22.40 -6.64
CA ALA A 701 -11.36 -22.76 -7.66
C ALA A 701 -10.38 -23.85 -7.18
N ALA A 702 -9.95 -24.68 -8.13
CA ALA A 702 -8.92 -25.70 -7.94
C ALA A 702 -7.50 -25.14 -8.08
N LYS A 703 -7.34 -24.05 -8.84
CA LYS A 703 -6.08 -23.33 -9.04
C LYS A 703 -6.36 -21.85 -9.19
N VAL A 704 -5.63 -21.01 -8.46
CA VAL A 704 -5.57 -19.56 -8.67
C VAL A 704 -4.12 -19.11 -8.46
N HIS A 705 -3.37 -18.98 -9.55
CA HIS A 705 -1.99 -18.47 -9.51
C HIS A 705 -1.93 -17.06 -10.11
N ARG A 706 -1.17 -16.17 -9.46
CA ARG A 706 -0.87 -14.83 -9.97
C ARG A 706 0.64 -14.65 -10.12
N GLY A 707 1.08 -14.41 -11.35
CA GLY A 707 2.42 -13.94 -11.67
C GLY A 707 2.46 -12.41 -11.74
N ILE A 708 3.55 -11.84 -11.23
CA ILE A 708 3.91 -10.43 -11.41
C ILE A 708 5.35 -10.37 -11.92
N ALA A 709 5.60 -9.56 -12.94
CA ALA A 709 6.92 -9.39 -13.52
C ALA A 709 7.23 -7.94 -13.86
N LEU A 710 8.33 -7.42 -13.32
CA LEU A 710 8.94 -6.17 -13.73
C LEU A 710 10.03 -6.51 -14.76
N PHE A 711 9.74 -6.32 -16.04
CA PHE A 711 10.53 -6.85 -17.16
C PHE A 711 10.95 -5.76 -18.15
N ASP A 712 11.60 -6.15 -19.25
CA ASP A 712 12.13 -5.23 -20.28
C ASP A 712 13.09 -4.20 -19.64
N ARG A 713 14.13 -4.70 -18.97
CA ARG A 713 15.05 -3.91 -18.13
C ARG A 713 14.33 -3.14 -17.02
N ARG A 714 13.36 -3.81 -16.39
CA ARG A 714 12.53 -3.29 -15.30
C ARG A 714 11.70 -2.05 -15.65
N ARG A 715 11.32 -1.88 -16.91
CA ARG A 715 10.60 -0.68 -17.40
C ARG A 715 9.08 -0.86 -17.51
N GLN A 716 8.60 -2.09 -17.41
CA GLN A 716 7.18 -2.44 -17.62
C GLN A 716 6.74 -3.50 -16.61
N LEU A 717 5.44 -3.53 -16.33
CA LEU A 717 4.85 -4.53 -15.43
C LEU A 717 3.95 -5.49 -16.22
N LEU A 718 4.07 -6.79 -15.96
CA LEU A 718 3.16 -7.81 -16.42
C LEU A 718 2.42 -8.40 -15.21
N ILE A 719 1.10 -8.54 -15.31
CA ILE A 719 0.27 -9.29 -14.37
C ILE A 719 -0.37 -10.45 -15.13
N GLN A 720 -0.21 -11.66 -14.63
CA GLN A 720 -0.74 -12.87 -15.25
C GLN A 720 -1.49 -13.72 -14.22
N ASP A 721 -2.78 -13.92 -14.43
CA ASP A 721 -3.62 -14.79 -13.62
C ASP A 721 -3.89 -16.09 -14.39
N GLU A 722 -3.59 -17.25 -13.78
CA GLU A 722 -3.96 -18.57 -14.27
C GLU A 722 -4.90 -19.27 -13.30
N ILE A 723 -6.12 -19.55 -13.76
CA ILE A 723 -7.25 -19.95 -12.92
C ILE A 723 -7.92 -21.18 -13.51
N THR A 724 -8.21 -22.16 -12.65
CA THR A 724 -9.11 -23.28 -12.95
C THR A 724 -10.20 -23.32 -11.89
N THR A 725 -11.44 -23.03 -12.28
CA THR A 725 -12.58 -22.96 -11.36
C THR A 725 -13.20 -24.35 -11.14
N LEU A 726 -13.87 -24.54 -10.00
CA LEU A 726 -14.54 -25.82 -9.70
C LEU A 726 -15.82 -26.02 -10.52
N LYS A 727 -16.42 -24.92 -10.98
CA LYS A 727 -17.65 -24.83 -11.77
C LYS A 727 -17.57 -23.58 -12.64
N PRO A 728 -18.28 -23.52 -13.80
CA PRO A 728 -18.41 -22.28 -14.57
C PRO A 728 -18.76 -21.11 -13.64
N SER A 729 -17.94 -20.07 -13.66
CA SER A 729 -17.99 -18.98 -12.68
C SER A 729 -17.96 -17.62 -13.36
N GLU A 730 -18.57 -16.64 -12.69
CA GLU A 730 -18.38 -15.22 -13.02
C GLU A 730 -17.02 -14.76 -12.49
N PHE A 731 -16.24 -14.11 -13.35
CA PHE A 731 -14.89 -13.66 -13.04
C PHE A 731 -14.76 -12.16 -13.22
N TRP A 732 -14.11 -11.52 -12.25
CA TRP A 732 -13.69 -10.13 -12.31
C TRP A 732 -12.22 -9.98 -11.94
N SER A 733 -11.52 -9.04 -12.59
CA SER A 733 -10.19 -8.55 -12.17
C SER A 733 -10.20 -7.04 -12.12
N PHE A 734 -9.59 -6.43 -11.09
CA PHE A 734 -9.65 -4.99 -10.85
C PHE A 734 -8.28 -4.33 -10.73
N MET A 735 -8.19 -3.10 -11.23
CA MET A 735 -7.08 -2.17 -10.98
C MET A 735 -7.64 -0.76 -10.71
N HIS A 736 -7.34 -0.19 -9.55
CA HIS A 736 -7.79 1.14 -9.13
C HIS A 736 -6.81 2.21 -9.59
N THR A 737 -7.34 3.32 -10.10
CA THR A 737 -6.55 4.44 -10.59
C THR A 737 -7.29 5.77 -10.47
N SER A 738 -6.55 6.82 -10.13
CA SER A 738 -6.99 8.22 -10.20
C SER A 738 -6.70 8.85 -11.57
N ALA A 739 -6.05 8.13 -12.49
CA ALA A 739 -5.77 8.62 -13.83
C ALA A 739 -7.06 8.68 -14.69
N ALA A 740 -7.07 9.59 -15.66
CA ALA A 740 -8.12 9.58 -16.69
C ALA A 740 -7.98 8.31 -17.55
N ILE A 741 -9.11 7.69 -17.91
CA ILE A 741 -9.15 6.41 -18.63
C ILE A 741 -9.79 6.61 -19.99
N GLU A 742 -9.09 6.18 -21.03
CA GLU A 742 -9.62 6.05 -22.38
C GLU A 742 -9.43 4.61 -22.86
N ILE A 743 -10.47 3.99 -23.43
CA ILE A 743 -10.44 2.59 -23.88
C ILE A 743 -10.50 2.58 -25.40
N SER A 744 -9.65 1.77 -26.04
CA SER A 744 -9.62 1.58 -27.50
C SER A 744 -10.93 0.99 -28.02
N GLU A 745 -11.20 1.18 -29.31
CA GLU A 745 -12.43 0.70 -29.95
C GLU A 745 -12.62 -0.83 -29.83
N ASP A 746 -11.53 -1.60 -29.90
CA ASP A 746 -11.53 -3.05 -29.70
C ASP A 746 -11.62 -3.48 -28.22
N GLY A 747 -11.56 -2.52 -27.29
CA GLY A 747 -11.59 -2.74 -25.85
C GLY A 747 -10.32 -3.37 -25.26
N ARG A 748 -9.27 -3.62 -26.06
CA ARG A 748 -8.09 -4.38 -25.62
C ARG A 748 -7.04 -3.53 -24.90
N VAL A 749 -7.03 -2.23 -25.17
CA VAL A 749 -6.06 -1.28 -24.63
C VAL A 749 -6.80 -0.19 -23.86
N ALA A 750 -6.39 0.05 -22.62
CA ALA A 750 -6.78 1.23 -21.86
C ALA A 750 -5.58 2.17 -21.72
N THR A 751 -5.74 3.42 -22.13
CA THR A 751 -4.75 4.49 -21.92
C THR A 751 -5.11 5.25 -20.64
N LEU A 752 -4.23 5.16 -19.65
CA LEU A 752 -4.30 5.94 -18.42
C LEU A 752 -3.48 7.23 -18.59
N THR A 753 -4.06 8.39 -18.26
CA THR A 753 -3.38 9.69 -18.41
C THR A 753 -3.32 10.44 -17.08
N SER A 754 -2.11 10.92 -16.72
CA SER A 754 -1.85 11.76 -15.56
C SER A 754 -0.90 12.90 -15.93
N GLY A 755 -1.45 14.10 -16.12
CA GLY A 755 -0.73 15.23 -16.69
C GLY A 755 -0.27 14.92 -18.12
N ASN A 756 1.03 15.03 -18.39
CA ASN A 756 1.64 14.73 -19.69
C ASN A 756 2.19 13.29 -19.81
N ARG A 757 1.98 12.45 -18.79
CA ARG A 757 2.43 11.07 -18.74
C ARG A 757 1.27 10.14 -19.04
N ARG A 758 1.58 8.99 -19.66
CA ARG A 758 0.59 7.97 -20.02
C ARG A 758 1.04 6.59 -19.57
N MET A 759 0.08 5.70 -19.37
CA MET A 759 0.34 4.26 -19.25
C MET A 759 -0.66 3.51 -20.12
N LYS A 760 -0.17 2.68 -21.06
CA LYS A 760 -1.04 1.73 -21.79
C LYS A 760 -1.17 0.45 -20.95
N ALA A 761 -2.41 0.04 -20.68
CA ALA A 761 -2.77 -1.24 -20.11
C ALA A 761 -3.35 -2.13 -21.22
N THR A 762 -2.61 -3.14 -21.66
CA THR A 762 -2.97 -3.99 -22.79
C THR A 762 -3.32 -5.39 -22.29
N ILE A 763 -4.50 -5.89 -22.67
CA ILE A 763 -4.86 -7.29 -22.46
C ILE A 763 -4.20 -8.12 -23.58
N LEU A 764 -3.36 -9.08 -23.21
CA LEU A 764 -2.69 -9.98 -24.15
C LEU A 764 -3.48 -11.30 -24.32
N SER A 765 -4.13 -11.76 -23.26
CA SER A 765 -4.91 -13.00 -23.22
C SER A 765 -6.03 -12.88 -22.18
N PRO A 766 -7.18 -13.55 -22.35
CA PRO A 766 -7.61 -14.26 -23.55
C PRO A 766 -8.14 -13.28 -24.61
N PRO A 767 -8.24 -13.61 -25.90
CA PRO A 767 -8.58 -12.65 -26.97
C PRO A 767 -9.96 -12.01 -26.85
N GLU A 768 -10.91 -12.66 -26.19
CA GLU A 768 -12.28 -12.17 -25.96
C GLU A 768 -12.40 -11.17 -24.80
N ALA A 769 -11.39 -11.05 -23.94
CA ALA A 769 -11.44 -10.14 -22.80
C ALA A 769 -11.28 -8.66 -23.25
N THR A 770 -12.07 -7.79 -22.65
CA THR A 770 -12.04 -6.33 -22.91
C THR A 770 -12.05 -5.56 -21.59
N TRP A 771 -11.56 -4.32 -21.65
CA TRP A 771 -11.58 -3.39 -20.53
C TRP A 771 -12.95 -2.78 -20.32
N ILE A 772 -13.28 -2.60 -19.04
CA ILE A 772 -14.41 -1.83 -18.56
C ILE A 772 -13.87 -0.75 -17.62
N SER A 773 -14.30 0.50 -17.82
CA SER A 773 -14.05 1.60 -16.88
C SER A 773 -15.28 1.80 -16.01
N MET A 774 -15.13 1.63 -14.69
CA MET A 774 -16.25 1.76 -13.75
C MET A 774 -15.90 2.55 -12.48
N PRO A 775 -16.89 3.05 -11.72
CA PRO A 775 -16.65 3.67 -10.42
C PRO A 775 -16.02 2.70 -9.40
N ALA A 776 -15.25 3.24 -8.45
CA ALA A 776 -14.72 2.50 -7.30
C ALA A 776 -15.80 2.26 -6.23
N GLU A 777 -16.79 1.43 -6.58
CA GLU A 777 -17.98 1.11 -5.78
C GLU A 777 -18.24 -0.42 -5.73
N PRO A 778 -19.03 -0.92 -4.75
CA PRO A 778 -19.42 -2.33 -4.66
C PRO A 778 -20.07 -2.88 -5.93
N LEU A 779 -19.80 -4.13 -6.27
CA LEU A 779 -20.46 -4.82 -7.38
C LEU A 779 -21.95 -5.07 -7.09
N PRO A 780 -22.77 -5.30 -8.14
CA PRO A 780 -24.14 -5.78 -7.96
C PRO A 780 -24.18 -7.05 -7.09
N GLY A 781 -24.99 -7.02 -6.03
CA GLY A 781 -25.11 -8.15 -5.07
C GLY A 781 -24.11 -8.13 -3.91
N SER A 782 -23.08 -7.29 -3.96
CA SER A 782 -22.19 -7.05 -2.81
C SER A 782 -22.88 -6.16 -1.77
N PRO A 783 -22.55 -6.31 -0.47
CA PRO A 783 -23.05 -5.41 0.57
C PRO A 783 -22.56 -3.96 0.35
N ASN A 784 -23.42 -2.99 0.65
CA ASN A 784 -23.08 -1.56 0.61
C ASN A 784 -23.67 -0.82 1.82
N PRO A 785 -23.13 -1.03 3.04
CA PRO A 785 -23.59 -0.32 4.22
C PRO A 785 -23.32 1.20 4.10
N PRO A 786 -24.20 2.06 4.64
CA PRO A 786 -24.00 3.50 4.63
C PRO A 786 -22.83 3.93 5.52
N GLY A 787 -22.26 5.11 5.24
CA GLY A 787 -21.23 5.75 6.06
C GLY A 787 -19.79 5.43 5.67
N GLN A 788 -19.56 4.40 4.86
CA GLN A 788 -18.22 4.08 4.34
C GLN A 788 -17.68 5.18 3.41
N ALA A 789 -16.36 5.25 3.28
CA ALA A 789 -15.69 6.27 2.49
C ALA A 789 -16.15 6.27 1.02
N VAL A 790 -16.48 7.46 0.50
CA VAL A 790 -16.74 7.67 -0.93
C VAL A 790 -15.40 7.80 -1.65
N ASN A 791 -15.09 6.89 -2.56
CA ASN A 791 -13.82 6.86 -3.32
C ASN A 791 -13.83 7.86 -4.49
N ALA A 792 -14.25 9.10 -4.21
CA ALA A 792 -14.36 10.15 -5.22
C ALA A 792 -13.00 10.41 -5.89
N GLY A 793 -13.00 10.51 -7.22
CA GLY A 793 -11.78 10.71 -8.02
C GLY A 793 -11.05 9.43 -8.39
N VAL A 794 -11.43 8.27 -7.84
CA VAL A 794 -10.84 6.97 -8.18
C VAL A 794 -11.80 6.15 -9.04
N ARG A 795 -11.29 5.55 -10.10
CA ARG A 795 -12.01 4.60 -10.97
C ARG A 795 -11.33 3.24 -10.95
N LYS A 796 -12.04 2.23 -11.47
CA LYS A 796 -11.51 0.89 -11.71
C LYS A 796 -11.43 0.61 -13.21
N LEU A 797 -10.27 0.13 -13.65
CA LEU A 797 -10.20 -0.75 -14.81
C LEU A 797 -10.60 -2.15 -14.38
N ALA A 798 -11.50 -2.77 -15.13
CA ALA A 798 -12.01 -4.09 -14.85
C ALA A 798 -12.02 -4.97 -16.10
N VAL A 799 -11.75 -6.27 -15.91
CA VAL A 799 -12.06 -7.32 -16.89
C VAL A 799 -13.19 -8.17 -16.30
N HIS A 800 -14.22 -8.45 -17.08
CA HIS A 800 -15.38 -9.23 -16.66
C HIS A 800 -15.66 -10.35 -17.66
N LEU A 801 -15.69 -11.59 -17.18
CA LEU A 801 -15.95 -12.78 -17.98
C LEU A 801 -17.01 -13.65 -17.28
N GLN A 802 -17.79 -14.37 -18.09
CA GLN A 802 -18.84 -15.28 -17.64
C GLN A 802 -18.48 -16.72 -18.02
N ASP A 803 -19.07 -17.69 -17.31
CA ASP A 803 -18.89 -19.12 -17.55
C ASP A 803 -17.41 -19.59 -17.56
N VAL A 804 -16.55 -18.93 -16.78
CA VAL A 804 -15.11 -19.23 -16.72
C VAL A 804 -14.89 -20.60 -16.06
N THR A 805 -14.13 -21.45 -16.75
CA THR A 805 -13.68 -22.78 -16.29
C THR A 805 -12.17 -22.83 -16.19
N ASP A 806 -11.47 -22.51 -17.29
CA ASP A 806 -10.03 -22.29 -17.35
C ASP A 806 -9.75 -20.91 -17.93
N LEU A 807 -8.86 -20.14 -17.30
CA LEU A 807 -8.53 -18.79 -17.72
C LEU A 807 -7.05 -18.51 -17.57
N ARG A 808 -6.45 -17.93 -18.61
CA ARG A 808 -5.19 -17.20 -18.56
C ARG A 808 -5.44 -15.75 -18.93
N LEU A 809 -5.55 -14.88 -17.91
CA LEU A 809 -5.63 -13.44 -18.10
C LEU A 809 -4.22 -12.86 -18.01
N VAL A 810 -3.76 -12.17 -19.05
CA VAL A 810 -2.44 -11.54 -19.09
C VAL A 810 -2.59 -10.07 -19.44
N VAL A 811 -2.09 -9.20 -18.56
CA VAL A 811 -2.15 -7.74 -18.71
C VAL A 811 -0.75 -7.15 -18.65
N GLN A 812 -0.40 -6.39 -19.68
CA GLN A 812 0.84 -5.61 -19.77
C GLN A 812 0.56 -4.15 -19.42
N LEU A 813 1.33 -3.57 -18.51
CA LEU A 813 1.32 -2.16 -18.16
C LEU A 813 2.60 -1.49 -18.65
N THR A 814 2.43 -0.56 -19.58
CA THR A 814 3.53 0.11 -20.29
C THR A 814 3.53 1.61 -19.96
N PRO A 815 4.43 2.09 -19.10
CA PRO A 815 4.62 3.51 -18.86
C PRO A 815 5.21 4.21 -20.09
N LEU A 816 4.62 5.34 -20.49
CA LEU A 816 5.03 6.13 -21.66
C LEU A 816 5.25 7.59 -21.28
N GLU A 817 6.47 8.08 -21.54
CA GLU A 817 6.74 9.52 -21.55
C GLU A 817 6.19 10.16 -22.83
N LYS A 818 6.13 11.50 -22.87
CA LYS A 818 5.70 12.23 -24.07
C LYS A 818 6.65 11.93 -25.23
N GLY A 819 6.12 11.57 -26.39
CA GLY A 819 6.91 11.20 -27.58
C GLY A 819 7.52 9.80 -27.55
N VAL A 820 7.32 9.05 -26.45
CA VAL A 820 7.72 7.64 -26.35
C VAL A 820 6.52 6.77 -26.74
N TYR A 821 6.75 5.85 -27.66
CA TYR A 821 5.73 4.93 -28.18
C TYR A 821 5.87 3.57 -27.51
N ALA A 822 4.76 2.81 -27.50
CA ALA A 822 4.74 1.54 -26.79
C ALA A 822 5.65 0.51 -27.47
N PRO A 823 6.49 -0.22 -26.71
CA PRO A 823 7.19 -1.39 -27.23
C PRO A 823 6.20 -2.52 -27.54
N PHE A 824 6.71 -3.52 -28.23
CA PHE A 824 6.03 -4.77 -28.54
C PHE A 824 5.42 -5.41 -27.28
N SER A 825 4.32 -6.14 -27.48
CA SER A 825 3.84 -7.04 -26.44
C SER A 825 4.79 -8.23 -26.29
N PRO A 826 5.11 -8.62 -25.05
CA PRO A 826 5.95 -9.79 -24.80
C PRO A 826 5.24 -11.08 -25.23
N GLU A 827 6.01 -12.13 -25.46
CA GLU A 827 5.47 -13.49 -25.52
C GLU A 827 4.77 -13.85 -24.20
N VAL A 828 3.59 -14.47 -24.31
CA VAL A 828 2.83 -14.95 -23.16
C VAL A 828 3.36 -16.33 -22.76
N ILE A 829 4.19 -16.35 -21.71
CA ILE A 829 4.79 -17.58 -21.17
C ILE A 829 3.93 -18.11 -20.01
N PRO A 830 3.53 -19.40 -19.99
CA PRO A 830 2.85 -20.03 -18.86
C PRO A 830 3.56 -19.86 -17.51
N LEU A 831 2.81 -19.76 -16.41
CA LEU A 831 3.41 -19.52 -15.08
C LEU A 831 4.28 -20.68 -14.59
N ASP A 832 3.97 -21.92 -14.94
CA ASP A 832 4.82 -23.07 -14.62
C ASP A 832 6.20 -22.96 -15.28
N GLU A 833 6.24 -22.55 -16.55
CA GLU A 833 7.49 -22.32 -17.29
C GLU A 833 8.35 -21.18 -16.73
N TRP A 834 7.76 -20.17 -16.05
CA TRP A 834 8.54 -19.11 -15.40
C TRP A 834 9.53 -19.67 -14.37
N SER A 835 9.18 -20.79 -13.75
CA SER A 835 9.95 -21.45 -12.69
C SER A 835 10.92 -22.52 -13.20
N GLU A 836 10.91 -22.84 -14.50
CA GLU A 836 11.75 -23.90 -15.08
C GLU A 836 13.14 -23.40 -15.55
N THR A 837 13.38 -22.09 -15.54
CA THR A 837 14.61 -21.48 -16.03
C THR A 837 15.24 -20.50 -15.04
N ASP A 838 16.58 -20.53 -14.98
CA ASP A 838 17.38 -19.55 -14.23
C ASP A 838 17.69 -18.27 -15.04
N LYS A 839 17.29 -18.23 -16.32
CA LYS A 839 17.50 -17.07 -17.21
C LYS A 839 16.31 -16.11 -17.15
N ASP A 840 16.57 -14.87 -17.59
CA ASP A 840 15.50 -13.90 -17.83
C ASP A 840 14.48 -14.45 -18.82
N LEU A 841 13.20 -14.23 -18.54
CA LEU A 841 12.08 -14.75 -19.34
C LEU A 841 11.87 -13.90 -20.58
N TRP A 842 11.99 -12.58 -20.43
CA TRP A 842 11.85 -11.63 -21.53
C TRP A 842 13.15 -10.88 -21.79
N GLY A 843 13.54 -10.80 -23.07
CA GLY A 843 14.64 -9.93 -23.53
C GLY A 843 14.28 -8.44 -23.52
N SER A 844 15.23 -7.59 -23.93
CA SER A 844 14.93 -6.18 -24.20
C SER A 844 13.95 -6.05 -25.35
N LEU A 845 12.86 -5.31 -25.12
CA LEU A 845 11.92 -4.99 -26.17
C LEU A 845 12.41 -3.78 -26.95
N LEU A 846 12.31 -3.86 -28.29
CA LEU A 846 12.66 -2.77 -29.18
C LEU A 846 11.77 -1.55 -28.89
N ARG A 847 12.39 -0.41 -28.61
CA ARG A 847 11.73 0.88 -28.42
C ARG A 847 12.22 1.89 -29.44
N VAL A 848 11.26 2.62 -30.00
CA VAL A 848 11.52 3.74 -30.88
C VAL A 848 10.79 4.96 -30.33
N THR A 849 11.55 6.00 -30.05
CA THR A 849 11.07 7.33 -29.71
C THR A 849 11.10 8.16 -30.99
N VAL A 850 9.98 8.82 -31.31
CA VAL A 850 9.90 9.71 -32.47
C VAL A 850 9.91 11.14 -31.98
N GLU A 851 10.92 11.89 -32.40
CA GLU A 851 11.09 13.29 -32.06
C GLU A 851 10.80 14.16 -33.28
N TRP A 852 10.11 15.28 -33.03
CA TRP A 852 9.71 16.26 -34.04
C TRP A 852 10.31 17.63 -33.70
N PRO A 853 11.54 17.93 -34.11
CA PRO A 853 12.23 19.17 -33.74
C PRO A 853 11.50 20.44 -34.15
N THR A 854 10.73 20.40 -35.25
CA THR A 854 10.06 21.57 -35.84
C THR A 854 8.55 21.57 -35.63
N MET A 855 7.98 20.63 -34.87
CA MET A 855 6.56 20.64 -34.56
C MET A 855 6.23 21.75 -33.56
N SER A 856 5.22 22.56 -33.88
CA SER A 856 4.74 23.60 -32.98
C SER A 856 4.20 23.02 -31.67
N ARG A 857 4.08 23.86 -30.63
CA ARG A 857 3.51 23.44 -29.32
C ARG A 857 2.09 22.86 -29.43
N ASP A 858 1.34 23.28 -30.44
CA ASP A 858 -0.04 22.86 -30.69
C ASP A 858 -0.13 21.64 -31.63
N GLY A 859 0.97 20.94 -31.89
CA GLY A 859 0.97 19.69 -32.67
C GLY A 859 0.92 19.88 -34.18
N LYS A 860 1.08 21.12 -34.66
CA LYS A 860 1.01 21.46 -36.08
C LYS A 860 2.38 21.48 -36.73
N VAL A 861 2.45 20.97 -37.96
CA VAL A 861 3.65 20.91 -38.79
C VAL A 861 3.40 21.57 -40.15
N PHE A 862 4.44 22.13 -40.76
CA PHE A 862 4.40 22.69 -42.10
C PHE A 862 5.80 22.68 -42.73
N GLY A 863 5.86 22.59 -44.06
CA GLY A 863 7.10 22.53 -44.81
C GLY A 863 7.85 21.21 -44.69
N GLN A 864 9.18 21.31 -44.71
CA GLN A 864 10.07 20.17 -44.54
C GLN A 864 10.30 19.90 -43.05
N VAL A 865 9.74 18.78 -42.59
CA VAL A 865 9.66 18.43 -41.18
C VAL A 865 10.60 17.25 -40.90
N PRO A 866 11.74 17.45 -40.21
CA PRO A 866 12.57 16.35 -39.76
C PRO A 866 11.82 15.50 -38.73
N VAL A 867 11.76 14.20 -38.97
CA VAL A 867 11.26 13.18 -38.05
C VAL A 867 12.45 12.35 -37.61
N ILE A 868 12.85 12.47 -36.34
CA ILE A 868 14.01 11.78 -35.78
C ILE A 868 13.53 10.52 -35.07
N PHE A 869 14.18 9.38 -35.33
CA PHE A 869 13.89 8.13 -34.63
C PHE A 869 15.05 7.79 -33.71
N VAL A 870 14.80 7.78 -32.41
CA VAL A 870 15.76 7.36 -31.39
C VAL A 870 15.41 5.94 -30.98
N CYS A 871 16.37 5.03 -31.15
CA CYS A 871 16.19 3.63 -30.82
C CYS A 871 17.20 3.21 -29.75
N ASP A 872 16.73 2.55 -28.70
CA ASP A 872 17.57 2.09 -27.58
C ASP A 872 18.65 1.10 -28.04
N GLU A 873 18.34 0.27 -29.05
CA GLU A 873 19.25 -0.72 -29.64
C GLU A 873 19.09 -0.74 -31.16
N ARG A 874 20.09 -0.21 -31.88
CA ARG A 874 20.04 -0.05 -33.34
C ARG A 874 20.09 -1.36 -34.12
N GLU A 875 20.60 -2.41 -33.50
CA GLU A 875 20.59 -3.78 -34.03
C GLU A 875 19.78 -4.63 -33.07
N HIS A 876 18.61 -5.10 -33.52
CA HIS A 876 17.76 -6.01 -32.76
C HIS A 876 17.68 -7.33 -33.55
N ALA A 877 18.01 -8.44 -32.88
CA ALA A 877 18.15 -9.74 -33.55
C ALA A 877 16.87 -10.19 -34.25
N ASP A 878 15.70 -9.71 -33.79
CA ASP A 878 14.39 -10.17 -34.25
C ASP A 878 13.78 -9.24 -35.31
N LEU A 879 14.38 -8.08 -35.63
CA LEU A 879 13.86 -7.15 -36.63
C LEU A 879 14.21 -7.61 -38.06
N GLN A 880 13.19 -7.88 -38.89
CA GLN A 880 13.33 -8.21 -40.31
C GLN A 880 13.27 -6.96 -41.20
N ALA A 881 12.32 -6.06 -40.94
CA ALA A 881 12.16 -4.80 -41.67
C ALA A 881 11.45 -3.73 -40.84
N PHE A 882 11.67 -2.47 -41.19
CA PHE A 882 11.05 -1.28 -40.62
C PHE A 882 10.44 -0.46 -41.76
N THR A 883 9.17 -0.12 -41.64
CA THR A 883 8.41 0.64 -42.66
C THR A 883 7.77 1.86 -42.00
N VAL A 884 7.82 3.01 -42.65
CA VAL A 884 7.08 4.21 -42.23
C VAL A 884 6.15 4.60 -43.35
N LEU A 885 4.88 4.83 -43.02
CA LEU A 885 3.84 5.30 -43.91
C LEU A 885 3.34 6.66 -43.44
N PHE A 886 3.03 7.55 -44.36
CA PHE A 886 2.31 8.79 -44.10
C PHE A 886 1.05 8.79 -44.96
N ASN A 887 -0.13 8.84 -44.33
CA ASN A 887 -1.44 8.76 -44.97
C ASN A 887 -1.54 7.56 -45.95
N ASP A 888 -1.24 6.36 -45.44
CA ASP A 888 -1.17 5.10 -46.19
C ASP A 888 -0.08 5.00 -47.30
N GLU A 889 0.71 6.05 -47.54
CA GLU A 889 1.84 6.01 -48.50
C GLU A 889 3.16 5.66 -47.81
N VAL A 890 3.89 4.67 -48.34
CA VAL A 890 5.19 4.26 -47.78
C VAL A 890 6.24 5.33 -48.07
N ILE A 891 6.71 6.02 -47.03
CA ILE A 891 7.78 7.02 -47.12
C ILE A 891 9.17 6.44 -46.77
N TYR A 892 9.22 5.29 -46.09
CA TYR A 892 10.45 4.56 -45.81
C TYR A 892 10.22 3.06 -45.68
N GLN A 893 11.16 2.26 -46.19
CA GLN A 893 11.24 0.83 -45.91
C GLN A 893 12.72 0.37 -45.89
N GLY A 894 13.16 -0.27 -44.82
CA GLY A 894 14.54 -0.73 -44.65
C GLY A 894 14.68 -1.87 -43.64
N GLN A 895 15.90 -2.40 -43.48
CA GLN A 895 16.19 -3.45 -42.47
C GLN A 895 16.63 -2.88 -41.11
N ALA A 896 16.75 -1.55 -41.00
CA ALA A 896 17.14 -0.85 -39.79
C ALA A 896 16.24 0.38 -39.59
N VAL A 897 16.14 0.87 -38.35
CA VAL A 897 15.46 2.12 -38.04
C VAL A 897 16.30 3.30 -38.57
N PRO A 898 15.77 4.21 -39.40
CA PRO A 898 16.51 5.35 -39.92
C PRO A 898 16.75 6.37 -38.80
N GLU A 899 17.90 7.06 -38.77
CA GLU A 899 18.12 8.12 -37.76
C GLU A 899 17.14 9.29 -37.93
N GLN A 900 16.83 9.63 -39.18
CA GLN A 900 15.99 10.75 -39.54
C GLN A 900 15.29 10.48 -40.88
N LEU A 901 14.04 10.93 -40.99
CA LEU A 901 13.31 11.11 -42.24
C LEU A 901 12.91 12.59 -42.39
N ILE A 902 12.73 13.05 -43.63
CA ILE A 902 12.12 14.35 -43.91
C ILE A 902 10.71 14.09 -44.41
N LEU A 903 9.72 14.52 -43.63
CA LEU A 903 8.34 14.59 -44.08
C LEU A 903 8.17 15.93 -44.80
N ASP A 904 7.98 15.89 -46.12
CA ASP A 904 7.71 17.08 -46.91
C ASP A 904 6.19 17.29 -46.97
N THR A 905 5.68 18.26 -46.20
CA THR A 905 4.26 18.58 -46.22
C THR A 905 3.91 19.60 -47.29
N ASP A 906 4.87 20.09 -48.09
CA ASP A 906 4.67 21.26 -48.95
C ASP A 906 3.62 21.09 -50.06
N GLU A 907 3.28 19.86 -50.41
CA GLU A 907 2.29 19.53 -51.44
C GLU A 907 1.04 18.83 -50.85
N ILE A 908 0.92 18.83 -49.51
CA ILE A 908 -0.14 18.16 -48.76
C ILE A 908 -1.16 19.20 -48.31
N ASP A 909 -2.45 18.92 -48.49
CA ASP A 909 -3.53 19.79 -48.04
C ASP A 909 -3.52 19.94 -46.51
N ASP A 910 -3.95 21.08 -45.99
CA ASP A 910 -4.08 21.27 -44.54
C ASP A 910 -5.13 20.31 -43.97
N GLY A 911 -4.79 19.62 -42.88
CA GLY A 911 -5.62 18.55 -42.36
C GLY A 911 -4.93 17.67 -41.34
N VAL A 912 -5.65 16.65 -40.90
CA VAL A 912 -5.19 15.66 -39.91
C VAL A 912 -4.82 14.39 -40.68
N TYR A 913 -3.58 13.93 -40.50
CA TYR A 913 -3.01 12.78 -41.21
C TYR A 913 -2.37 11.79 -40.24
N ASP A 914 -2.26 10.53 -40.67
CA ASP A 914 -1.65 9.46 -39.89
C ASP A 914 -0.24 9.15 -40.37
N LEU A 915 0.74 9.20 -39.47
CA LEU A 915 2.08 8.62 -39.67
C LEU A 915 2.10 7.23 -39.01
N GLU A 916 2.09 6.16 -39.81
CA GLU A 916 2.12 4.79 -39.33
C GLU A 916 3.54 4.21 -39.40
N ILE A 917 4.02 3.65 -38.29
CA ILE A 917 5.31 2.97 -38.18
C ILE A 917 5.06 1.48 -38.05
N ARG A 918 5.64 0.67 -38.93
CA ARG A 918 5.55 -0.78 -38.90
C ARG A 918 6.91 -1.42 -38.62
N PHE A 919 6.91 -2.41 -37.74
CA PHE A 919 8.01 -3.31 -37.51
C PHE A 919 7.62 -4.70 -37.98
N HIS A 920 8.43 -5.28 -38.84
CA HIS A 920 8.29 -6.65 -39.31
C HIS A 920 9.34 -7.50 -38.59
N LEU A 921 8.91 -8.54 -37.88
CA LEU A 921 9.79 -9.41 -37.11
C LEU A 921 10.15 -10.69 -37.87
N GLN A 922 11.22 -11.37 -37.45
CA GLN A 922 11.69 -12.61 -38.09
C GLN A 922 10.71 -13.78 -37.97
N ASP A 923 9.85 -13.77 -36.94
CA ASP A 923 8.77 -14.75 -36.74
C ASP A 923 7.56 -14.53 -37.68
N GLY A 924 7.60 -13.46 -38.50
CA GLY A 924 6.55 -13.09 -39.44
C GLY A 924 5.46 -12.18 -38.85
N SER A 925 5.52 -11.84 -37.57
CA SER A 925 4.61 -10.87 -36.97
C SER A 925 4.91 -9.45 -37.45
N THR A 926 3.89 -8.59 -37.46
CA THR A 926 4.03 -7.17 -37.78
C THR A 926 3.34 -6.34 -36.72
N VAL A 927 4.08 -5.39 -36.13
CA VAL A 927 3.55 -4.40 -35.19
C VAL A 927 3.44 -3.07 -35.88
N ARG A 928 2.35 -2.35 -35.63
CA ARG A 928 2.12 -1.01 -36.16
C ARG A 928 1.76 -0.04 -35.05
N GLU A 929 2.25 1.18 -35.14
CA GLU A 929 1.87 2.31 -34.29
C GLU A 929 1.53 3.49 -35.21
N THR A 930 0.40 4.16 -34.95
CA THR A 930 -0.08 5.29 -35.78
C THR A 930 -0.01 6.59 -34.98
N ILE A 931 0.45 7.67 -35.62
CA ILE A 931 0.65 8.99 -35.02
C ILE A 931 -0.19 10.00 -35.80
N GLU A 932 -1.09 10.69 -35.12
CA GLU A 932 -1.84 11.80 -35.70
C GLU A 932 -0.94 13.04 -35.86
N VAL A 933 -0.91 13.61 -37.06
CA VAL A 933 -0.11 14.78 -37.46
C VAL A 933 -1.02 15.80 -38.10
N THR A 934 -1.08 17.01 -37.55
CA THR A 934 -1.85 18.11 -38.16
C THR A 934 -0.95 18.93 -39.07
N VAL A 935 -1.21 18.90 -40.37
CA VAL A 935 -0.53 19.71 -41.38
C VAL A 935 -1.24 21.07 -41.50
N GLU A 936 -0.48 22.16 -41.41
CA GLU A 936 -0.99 23.54 -41.50
C GLU A 936 -0.02 24.43 -42.31
N ASN A 937 0.05 24.18 -43.62
CA ASN A 937 0.90 24.87 -44.57
C ASN A 937 0.42 26.29 -44.92
N PHE A 938 -0.85 26.65 -44.68
CA PHE A 938 -1.42 27.92 -45.14
C PHE A 938 -1.89 28.84 -44.01
N TRP A 939 -1.81 30.15 -44.25
CA TRP A 939 -2.50 31.18 -43.48
C TRP A 939 -3.62 31.78 -44.33
N TYR A 940 -4.68 32.24 -43.66
CA TYR A 940 -5.88 32.79 -44.27
C TYR A 940 -6.17 34.17 -43.65
N LEU A 941 -6.41 35.18 -44.48
CA LEU A 941 -6.85 36.52 -44.08
C LEU A 941 -8.17 36.83 -44.80
N SER A 942 -9.17 37.30 -44.05
CA SER A 942 -10.46 37.76 -44.59
C SER A 942 -10.76 39.15 -44.05
N ASP A 943 -10.80 40.15 -44.93
CA ASP A 943 -11.12 41.54 -44.61
C ASP A 943 -12.48 41.92 -45.20
N GLU A 944 -13.49 42.05 -44.33
CA GLU A 944 -14.86 42.40 -44.69
C GLU A 944 -15.07 43.89 -44.95
N GLN A 945 -14.03 44.73 -44.88
CA GLN A 945 -14.13 46.17 -45.09
C GLN A 945 -15.10 46.87 -44.12
N LEU A 946 -15.10 46.42 -42.87
CA LEU A 946 -16.02 46.88 -41.83
C LEU A 946 -15.75 48.35 -41.46
N PRO A 947 -16.79 49.19 -41.33
CA PRO A 947 -16.62 50.54 -40.82
C PRO A 947 -16.08 50.53 -39.37
N PRO A 948 -15.37 51.58 -38.94
CA PRO A 948 -14.86 51.69 -37.58
C PRO A 948 -16.01 51.64 -36.56
N LEU A 949 -15.77 51.04 -35.39
CA LEU A 949 -16.79 50.85 -34.34
C LEU A 949 -17.40 52.16 -33.84
N PHE A 950 -16.64 53.24 -33.93
CA PHE A 950 -17.04 54.57 -33.51
C PHE A 950 -16.64 55.58 -34.59
N PRO A 951 -17.51 56.55 -34.95
CA PRO A 951 -17.17 57.60 -35.90
C PRO A 951 -15.95 58.42 -35.45
N GLU A 952 -15.18 58.94 -36.42
CA GLU A 952 -14.10 59.90 -36.16
C GLU A 952 -14.62 61.09 -35.33
N GLY A 953 -13.93 61.41 -34.22
CA GLY A 953 -14.31 62.50 -33.31
C GLY A 953 -15.16 62.09 -32.10
N SER A 954 -15.39 60.79 -31.89
CA SER A 954 -16.03 60.25 -30.67
C SER A 954 -15.09 60.43 -29.45
N GLY A 955 -15.18 61.59 -28.80
CA GLY A 955 -14.27 62.02 -27.73
C GLY A 955 -14.37 61.20 -26.44
N TRP A 956 -13.76 60.00 -26.41
CA TRP A 956 -13.04 59.42 -25.26
C TRP A 956 -12.26 58.14 -25.64
N PHE A 957 -12.73 57.34 -26.61
CA PHE A 957 -12.20 55.98 -26.88
C PHE A 957 -11.25 55.85 -28.07
N GLY A 958 -10.92 56.94 -28.77
CA GLY A 958 -10.20 56.86 -30.05
C GLY A 958 -11.06 56.22 -31.15
N THR A 959 -10.54 56.19 -32.37
CA THR A 959 -11.15 55.44 -33.49
C THR A 959 -10.90 53.95 -33.27
N GLY A 960 -11.96 53.16 -33.10
CA GLY A 960 -11.85 51.69 -33.08
C GLY A 960 -11.70 51.18 -34.51
N ASP A 961 -10.48 51.25 -35.05
CA ASP A 961 -10.18 50.76 -36.40
C ASP A 961 -10.38 49.24 -36.48
N ARG A 962 -11.11 48.80 -37.50
CA ARG A 962 -11.41 47.39 -37.82
C ARG A 962 -10.83 46.97 -39.16
N SER A 963 -9.98 47.82 -39.75
CA SER A 963 -9.29 47.50 -40.99
C SER A 963 -8.22 46.43 -40.77
N GLU A 964 -8.20 45.41 -41.63
CA GLU A 964 -7.09 44.45 -41.71
C GLU A 964 -5.99 44.93 -42.68
N THR A 965 -6.14 46.13 -43.26
CA THR A 965 -5.13 46.74 -44.13
C THR A 965 -3.96 47.31 -43.32
N LYS A 966 -2.74 47.00 -43.72
CA LYS A 966 -1.51 47.61 -43.20
C LYS A 966 -1.41 49.11 -43.50
N GLU A 967 -1.79 49.48 -44.72
CA GLU A 967 -1.68 50.86 -45.20
C GLU A 967 -2.79 51.16 -46.21
N ALA A 968 -3.33 52.37 -46.16
CA ALA A 968 -4.35 52.86 -47.07
C ALA A 968 -3.97 54.28 -47.53
N SER A 969 -4.18 54.59 -48.81
CA SER A 969 -4.06 55.96 -49.29
C SER A 969 -5.19 56.85 -48.74
N PHE A 970 -5.01 58.17 -48.76
CA PHE A 970 -6.11 59.10 -48.50
C PHE A 970 -7.23 58.96 -49.57
N GLY A 971 -8.49 59.21 -49.19
CA GLY A 971 -9.64 59.23 -50.11
C GLY A 971 -10.57 58.01 -50.04
N TRP A 972 -10.33 57.06 -49.12
CA TRP A 972 -11.25 55.97 -48.84
C TRP A 972 -12.34 56.37 -47.84
N THR A 973 -13.57 55.97 -48.11
CA THR A 973 -14.70 56.08 -47.20
C THR A 973 -15.52 54.77 -47.21
N TYR A 974 -16.44 54.62 -46.27
CA TYR A 974 -17.32 53.45 -46.22
C TYR A 974 -18.63 53.76 -46.93
N ALA A 975 -19.07 52.82 -47.77
CA ALA A 975 -20.39 52.92 -48.38
C ALA A 975 -21.47 52.80 -47.29
N PRO A 976 -22.62 53.49 -47.43
CA PRO A 976 -23.75 53.28 -46.53
C PRO A 976 -24.17 51.81 -46.48
N GLU A 977 -24.62 51.36 -45.31
CA GLU A 977 -25.22 50.04 -45.15
C GLU A 977 -26.44 49.92 -46.07
N ASP A 978 -26.43 48.89 -46.91
CA ASP A 978 -27.51 48.62 -47.85
C ASP A 978 -27.62 47.10 -48.06
N GLU A 979 -28.46 46.47 -47.25
CA GLU A 979 -28.72 45.03 -47.32
C GLU A 979 -29.33 44.61 -48.68
N ALA A 980 -29.96 45.53 -49.42
CA ALA A 980 -30.55 45.23 -50.73
C ALA A 980 -29.47 45.09 -51.82
N LEU A 981 -28.24 45.56 -51.57
CA LEU A 981 -27.11 45.37 -52.47
C LEU A 981 -26.39 44.04 -52.17
N PHE A 982 -26.97 42.95 -52.69
CA PHE A 982 -26.45 41.58 -52.62
C PHE A 982 -26.25 41.03 -51.20
N GLY A 983 -26.91 41.60 -50.18
CA GLY A 983 -26.79 41.16 -48.79
C GLY A 983 -25.46 41.47 -48.12
N ASP A 984 -24.57 42.21 -48.79
CA ASP A 984 -23.35 42.75 -48.17
C ASP A 984 -23.72 44.06 -47.47
N THR A 985 -23.21 44.31 -46.27
CA THR A 985 -23.50 45.53 -45.51
C THR A 985 -22.25 46.37 -45.29
N SER A 986 -21.07 45.87 -45.64
CA SER A 986 -19.78 46.45 -45.30
C SER A 986 -18.90 46.57 -46.53
N ARG A 987 -18.79 47.79 -47.06
CA ARG A 987 -18.03 48.07 -48.28
C ARG A 987 -17.24 49.36 -48.15
N ARG A 988 -16.11 49.42 -48.84
CA ARG A 988 -15.33 50.65 -49.03
C ARG A 988 -15.46 51.19 -50.44
N MET A 989 -15.46 52.50 -50.56
CA MET A 989 -15.49 53.21 -51.83
C MET A 989 -14.55 54.42 -51.78
N ARG A 990 -14.13 54.92 -52.94
CA ARG A 990 -13.35 56.15 -53.04
C ARG A 990 -14.26 57.38 -53.10
N GLU A 991 -13.85 58.47 -52.46
CA GLU A 991 -14.60 59.73 -52.43
C GLU A 991 -14.47 60.51 -53.75
N GLU A 992 -13.26 60.50 -54.32
CA GLU A 992 -12.92 61.18 -55.57
C GLU A 992 -12.43 60.20 -56.63
N ASN A 993 -12.39 60.64 -57.89
CA ASN A 993 -11.93 59.79 -58.99
C ASN A 993 -10.41 59.92 -59.14
N THR A 994 -9.66 59.63 -58.07
CA THR A 994 -8.20 59.67 -58.09
C THR A 994 -7.64 58.24 -58.05
N SER A 995 -6.40 58.08 -57.62
CA SER A 995 -5.76 56.76 -57.52
C SER A 995 -5.62 56.40 -56.06
N GLU A 996 -6.47 55.49 -55.59
CA GLU A 996 -6.50 55.03 -54.21
C GLU A 996 -6.02 53.59 -54.10
N TYR A 997 -5.29 53.27 -53.03
CA TYR A 997 -4.79 51.92 -52.78
C TYR A 997 -5.03 51.46 -51.34
N LEU A 998 -5.11 50.14 -51.17
CA LEU A 998 -5.10 49.44 -49.91
C LEU A 998 -4.01 48.37 -49.95
N ILE A 999 -3.25 48.24 -48.88
CA ILE A 999 -2.15 47.27 -48.73
C ILE A 999 -2.47 46.35 -47.54
N TRP A 1000 -2.33 45.05 -47.73
CA TRP A 1000 -2.38 44.03 -46.69
C TRP A 1000 -1.00 43.40 -46.52
N GLU A 1001 -0.70 42.97 -45.29
CA GLU A 1001 0.39 42.01 -45.08
C GLU A 1001 -0.03 40.67 -45.66
N ALA A 1002 0.74 40.20 -46.65
CA ALA A 1002 0.42 39.00 -47.40
C ALA A 1002 1.68 38.17 -47.67
N PRO A 1003 2.38 37.72 -46.62
CA PRO A 1003 3.65 37.05 -46.75
C PRO A 1003 3.49 35.68 -47.43
N TRP A 1004 4.26 35.42 -48.49
CA TRP A 1004 4.14 34.25 -49.36
C TRP A 1004 2.71 34.02 -49.86
N LEU A 1005 2.03 35.10 -50.28
CA LEU A 1005 0.73 35.01 -50.94
C LEU A 1005 0.75 33.92 -52.02
N ARG A 1006 -0.35 33.16 -52.12
CA ARG A 1006 -0.58 32.09 -53.10
C ARG A 1006 -1.78 32.41 -53.97
N SER A 1007 -2.86 32.85 -53.35
CA SER A 1007 -4.08 33.21 -54.05
C SER A 1007 -4.83 34.30 -53.32
N PHE A 1008 -5.66 35.00 -54.07
CA PHE A 1008 -6.54 36.01 -53.54
C PHE A 1008 -7.91 35.91 -54.19
N SER A 1009 -8.95 36.28 -53.45
CA SER A 1009 -10.28 36.52 -53.98
C SER A 1009 -10.84 37.80 -53.40
N ILE A 1010 -11.37 38.67 -54.26
CA ILE A 1010 -11.85 39.98 -53.89
C ILE A 1010 -13.26 40.14 -54.44
N ARG A 1011 -14.20 40.49 -53.59
CA ARG A 1011 -15.55 40.87 -53.99
C ARG A 1011 -15.57 42.36 -54.32
N LEU A 1012 -15.97 42.69 -55.54
CA LEU A 1012 -16.11 44.07 -56.02
C LEU A 1012 -17.51 44.28 -56.60
N TYR A 1013 -18.03 45.48 -56.43
CA TYR A 1013 -19.30 45.90 -56.99
C TYR A 1013 -19.06 47.07 -57.94
N ALA A 1014 -19.51 46.95 -59.18
CA ALA A 1014 -19.29 47.96 -60.21
C ALA A 1014 -20.39 47.94 -61.28
N PRO A 1015 -20.68 49.05 -61.97
CA PRO A 1015 -21.66 49.11 -63.07
C PRO A 1015 -21.18 48.39 -64.35
N THR A 1016 -19.98 47.82 -64.35
CA THR A 1016 -19.44 47.02 -65.46
C THR A 1016 -18.52 45.92 -64.92
N ASP A 1017 -18.47 44.79 -65.63
CA ASP A 1017 -17.53 43.69 -65.40
C ASP A 1017 -16.14 43.95 -66.03
N ARG A 1018 -15.99 45.01 -66.84
CA ARG A 1018 -14.73 45.39 -67.49
C ARG A 1018 -13.89 46.26 -66.56
N LEU A 1019 -13.14 45.62 -65.68
CA LEU A 1019 -12.26 46.30 -64.71
C LEU A 1019 -10.85 46.61 -65.23
N GLU A 1020 -10.55 46.30 -66.49
CA GLU A 1020 -9.24 46.58 -67.10
C GLU A 1020 -9.00 48.10 -67.16
N GLY A 1021 -7.87 48.55 -66.60
CA GLY A 1021 -7.55 49.98 -66.46
C GLY A 1021 -8.23 50.67 -65.27
N VAL A 1022 -9.16 50.01 -64.58
CA VAL A 1022 -9.81 50.48 -63.34
C VAL A 1022 -9.17 49.85 -62.11
N LEU A 1023 -8.96 48.53 -62.12
CA LEU A 1023 -8.34 47.79 -61.03
C LEU A 1023 -6.89 47.42 -61.38
N GLN A 1024 -5.98 47.61 -60.45
CA GLN A 1024 -4.63 47.05 -60.51
C GLN A 1024 -4.36 46.32 -59.20
N LEU A 1025 -3.96 45.04 -59.32
CA LEU A 1025 -3.50 44.23 -58.20
C LEU A 1025 -2.01 44.07 -58.34
N SER A 1026 -1.28 44.18 -57.24
CA SER A 1026 0.18 44.08 -57.24
C SER A 1026 0.68 43.48 -55.93
N HIS A 1027 1.87 42.92 -55.94
CA HIS A 1027 2.55 42.46 -54.73
C HIS A 1027 3.95 43.05 -54.61
N SER A 1028 4.49 43.04 -53.40
CA SER A 1028 5.85 43.49 -53.11
C SER A 1028 6.45 42.68 -51.96
N ALA A 1029 7.75 42.42 -51.98
CA ALA A 1029 8.44 41.76 -50.86
C ALA A 1029 8.50 42.63 -49.61
N ASP A 1030 8.79 43.93 -49.77
CA ASP A 1030 9.07 44.86 -48.68
C ASP A 1030 8.41 46.24 -48.83
N GLY A 1031 7.65 46.44 -49.91
CA GLY A 1031 6.98 47.70 -50.26
C GLY A 1031 7.80 48.64 -51.15
N SER A 1032 9.08 48.32 -51.44
CA SER A 1032 9.97 49.18 -52.24
C SER A 1032 9.79 49.02 -53.75
N ALA A 1033 9.53 47.79 -54.22
CA ALA A 1033 9.30 47.45 -55.62
C ALA A 1033 8.01 46.62 -55.76
N TRP A 1034 7.12 47.01 -56.67
CA TRP A 1034 5.81 46.38 -56.86
C TRP A 1034 5.71 45.73 -58.23
N GLU A 1035 5.24 44.49 -58.25
CA GLU A 1035 5.00 43.69 -59.46
C GLU A 1035 3.49 43.48 -59.62
N ASP A 1036 2.99 43.64 -60.85
CA ASP A 1036 1.55 43.53 -61.16
C ASP A 1036 1.11 42.06 -61.18
N LEU A 1037 -0.01 41.77 -60.52
CA LEU A 1037 -0.62 40.45 -60.47
C LEU A 1037 -1.72 40.31 -61.52
N PRO A 1038 -1.70 39.24 -62.34
CA PRO A 1038 -2.81 38.93 -63.20
C PRO A 1038 -4.02 38.51 -62.36
N TYR A 1039 -5.23 38.81 -62.84
CA TYR A 1039 -6.47 38.41 -62.21
C TYR A 1039 -7.55 38.08 -63.24
N THR A 1040 -8.51 37.28 -62.82
CA THR A 1040 -9.72 36.95 -63.57
C THR A 1040 -10.93 37.53 -62.87
N VAL A 1041 -11.82 38.17 -63.62
CA VAL A 1041 -13.08 38.72 -63.11
C VAL A 1041 -14.22 37.79 -63.52
N THR A 1042 -15.00 37.33 -62.55
CA THR A 1042 -16.21 36.54 -62.78
C THR A 1042 -17.43 37.28 -62.25
N THR A 1043 -18.40 37.53 -63.11
CA THR A 1043 -19.70 38.09 -62.71
C THR A 1043 -20.49 37.06 -61.93
N GLN A 1044 -20.80 37.36 -60.68
CA GLN A 1044 -21.59 36.50 -59.78
C GLN A 1044 -23.08 36.80 -59.93
N ASP A 1045 -23.46 38.08 -59.94
CA ASP A 1045 -24.86 38.52 -60.02
C ASP A 1045 -24.96 39.96 -60.53
N PHE A 1046 -26.17 40.43 -60.87
CA PHE A 1046 -26.47 41.80 -61.30
C PHE A 1046 -27.73 42.34 -60.63
N SER A 1047 -27.62 43.47 -59.94
CA SER A 1047 -28.73 44.14 -59.27
C SER A 1047 -29.33 45.20 -60.19
N VAL A 1048 -30.56 44.95 -60.66
CA VAL A 1048 -31.29 45.90 -61.50
C VAL A 1048 -31.62 47.19 -60.75
N ASP A 1049 -31.89 47.10 -59.44
CA ASP A 1049 -32.27 48.25 -58.61
C ASP A 1049 -31.10 49.21 -58.35
N HIS A 1050 -29.87 48.67 -58.34
CA HIS A 1050 -28.64 49.44 -58.06
C HIS A 1050 -27.76 49.66 -59.30
N ASP A 1051 -28.12 49.05 -60.43
CA ASP A 1051 -27.36 49.06 -61.69
C ASP A 1051 -25.88 48.66 -61.50
N MET A 1052 -25.64 47.62 -60.69
CA MET A 1052 -24.30 47.13 -60.36
C MET A 1052 -24.21 45.62 -60.48
N TYR A 1053 -23.06 45.14 -60.95
CA TYR A 1053 -22.64 43.75 -60.91
C TYR A 1053 -21.98 43.44 -59.58
N SER A 1054 -22.22 42.24 -59.03
CA SER A 1054 -21.34 41.63 -58.03
C SER A 1054 -20.29 40.82 -58.77
N LEU A 1055 -19.03 41.17 -58.58
CA LEU A 1055 -17.89 40.59 -59.27
C LEU A 1055 -17.00 39.88 -58.25
N LEU A 1056 -16.56 38.68 -58.61
CA LEU A 1056 -15.49 37.98 -57.89
C LEU A 1056 -14.22 38.08 -58.71
N VAL A 1057 -13.24 38.81 -58.18
CA VAL A 1057 -11.91 38.93 -58.77
C VAL A 1057 -10.99 37.93 -58.09
N THR A 1058 -10.42 37.01 -58.86
CA THR A 1058 -9.54 35.96 -58.34
C THR A 1058 -8.21 35.98 -59.06
N GLY A 1059 -7.16 35.56 -58.38
CA GLY A 1059 -5.86 35.34 -59.01
C GLY A 1059 -4.95 34.53 -58.12
N GLU A 1060 -3.90 34.03 -58.74
CA GLU A 1060 -2.85 33.24 -58.11
C GLU A 1060 -1.51 33.92 -58.36
N THR A 1061 -0.59 33.70 -57.44
CA THR A 1061 0.80 34.19 -57.53
C THR A 1061 1.74 33.02 -57.74
N ASP A 1062 2.84 33.24 -58.44
CA ASP A 1062 3.81 32.18 -58.69
C ASP A 1062 4.38 31.64 -57.37
N SER A 1063 4.48 30.31 -57.28
CA SER A 1063 4.87 29.55 -56.08
C SER A 1063 6.21 29.97 -55.43
N GLY A 1064 7.07 30.71 -56.13
CA GLY A 1064 8.37 31.20 -55.65
C GLY A 1064 8.44 32.70 -55.36
N ALA A 1065 7.36 33.46 -55.53
CA ALA A 1065 7.35 34.90 -55.24
C ALA A 1065 7.37 35.15 -53.72
N GLN A 1066 8.44 35.77 -53.21
CA GLN A 1066 8.50 36.29 -51.83
C GLN A 1066 7.64 37.55 -51.67
N ALA A 1067 6.35 37.48 -52.01
CA ALA A 1067 5.42 38.56 -51.73
C ALA A 1067 5.32 38.74 -50.21
N GLY A 1068 5.62 39.92 -49.67
CA GLY A 1068 5.38 40.29 -48.28
C GLY A 1068 4.11 41.11 -48.09
N LEU A 1069 3.69 41.81 -49.15
CA LEU A 1069 2.57 42.74 -49.18
C LEU A 1069 1.73 42.52 -50.44
N PHE A 1070 0.41 42.64 -50.28
CA PHE A 1070 -0.56 42.64 -51.37
C PHE A 1070 -1.21 44.01 -51.46
N ARG A 1071 -1.30 44.59 -52.66
CA ARG A 1071 -1.90 45.91 -52.88
C ARG A 1071 -2.98 45.86 -53.95
N LEU A 1072 -4.15 46.35 -53.56
CA LEU A 1072 -5.23 46.71 -54.46
C LEU A 1072 -5.13 48.20 -54.75
N THR A 1073 -5.25 48.58 -56.03
CA THR A 1073 -5.29 49.98 -56.46
C THR A 1073 -6.46 50.19 -57.40
N LEU A 1074 -7.32 51.16 -57.09
CA LEU A 1074 -8.30 51.69 -58.01
C LEU A 1074 -7.70 52.89 -58.74
N LYS A 1075 -7.60 52.81 -60.07
CA LYS A 1075 -7.07 53.88 -60.93
C LYS A 1075 -8.18 54.87 -61.31
N PRO A 1076 -7.85 56.12 -61.64
CA PRO A 1076 -8.81 57.06 -62.24
C PRO A 1076 -9.44 56.44 -63.50
N SER A 1077 -10.76 56.50 -63.62
CA SER A 1077 -11.49 55.88 -64.73
C SER A 1077 -12.75 56.67 -65.10
N ASP A 1078 -13.46 56.27 -66.15
CA ASP A 1078 -14.74 56.92 -66.52
C ASP A 1078 -15.89 56.54 -65.56
N LEU A 1079 -15.65 55.70 -64.55
CA LEU A 1079 -16.64 55.28 -63.57
C LEU A 1079 -16.72 56.26 -62.39
N PRO A 1080 -17.93 56.62 -61.91
CA PRO A 1080 -18.10 57.45 -60.73
C PRO A 1080 -17.41 56.85 -59.48
N PRO A 1081 -16.77 57.67 -58.62
CA PRO A 1081 -16.02 57.21 -57.44
C PRO A 1081 -16.78 56.25 -56.53
N ALA A 1082 -18.03 56.59 -56.19
CA ALA A 1082 -18.89 55.82 -55.28
C ALA A 1082 -19.51 54.54 -55.90
N GLN A 1083 -19.32 54.32 -57.21
CA GLN A 1083 -19.90 53.18 -57.93
C GLN A 1083 -18.93 52.01 -58.11
N VAL A 1084 -17.68 52.13 -57.64
CA VAL A 1084 -16.77 50.98 -57.50
C VAL A 1084 -16.59 50.73 -56.01
N GLN A 1085 -17.28 49.71 -55.50
CA GLN A 1085 -17.29 49.39 -54.07
C GLN A 1085 -16.55 48.08 -53.82
N LEU A 1086 -15.56 48.12 -52.94
CA LEU A 1086 -14.81 46.99 -52.46
C LEU A 1086 -15.57 46.34 -51.31
N GLY A 1087 -16.00 45.10 -51.50
CA GLY A 1087 -16.49 44.23 -50.42
C GLY A 1087 -15.36 43.37 -49.88
N GLN A 1088 -15.67 42.14 -49.53
CA GLN A 1088 -14.75 41.22 -48.86
C GLN A 1088 -13.47 40.90 -49.67
N VAL A 1089 -12.32 40.94 -49.01
CA VAL A 1089 -11.01 40.52 -49.52
C VAL A 1089 -10.55 39.27 -48.78
N HIS A 1090 -10.26 38.19 -49.49
CA HIS A 1090 -9.65 36.98 -48.95
C HIS A 1090 -8.28 36.76 -49.55
N LEU A 1091 -7.29 36.57 -48.69
CA LEU A 1091 -5.91 36.26 -49.05
C LEU A 1091 -5.51 34.92 -48.43
N VAL A 1092 -4.84 34.09 -49.23
CA VAL A 1092 -4.25 32.83 -48.78
C VAL A 1092 -2.78 32.85 -49.09
N GLY A 1093 -1.93 32.59 -48.11
CA GLY A 1093 -0.50 32.46 -48.32
C GLY A 1093 0.11 31.30 -47.55
N ARG A 1094 1.36 30.98 -47.90
CA ARG A 1094 2.10 29.85 -47.33
C ARG A 1094 2.77 30.27 -46.01
N LYS A 1095 2.74 29.38 -45.02
CA LYS A 1095 3.61 29.51 -43.85
C LYS A 1095 5.05 29.15 -44.24
N SER A 1096 6.00 29.91 -43.74
CA SER A 1096 7.43 29.65 -43.93
C SER A 1096 8.12 29.58 -42.58
N ALA A 1097 9.15 28.74 -42.45
CA ALA A 1097 9.91 28.58 -41.20
C ALA A 1097 10.57 29.90 -40.72
N LEU A 1098 10.63 30.92 -41.57
CA LEU A 1098 11.08 32.28 -41.24
C LEU A 1098 10.01 33.17 -40.59
N MET A 1099 8.78 32.70 -40.42
CA MET A 1099 7.67 33.43 -39.79
C MET A 1099 7.50 33.14 -38.29
N SER A 1100 8.31 32.26 -37.71
CA SER A 1100 8.15 31.80 -36.32
C SER A 1100 8.89 32.66 -35.29
N ASP A 1101 9.04 33.96 -35.53
CA ASP A 1101 9.48 34.95 -34.53
C ASP A 1101 8.45 36.07 -34.39
#